data_AF-A0A016RSN8-F1
#
_entry.id   AF-A0A016RSN8-F1
#
_cell.length_a   1.000
_cell.length_b   1.000
_cell.length_c   1.000
_cell.angle_alpha   90.00
_cell.angle_beta   90.00
_cell.angle_gamma   90.00
#
_symmetry.space_group_name_H-M   'P 1'
#
loop_
_entity.id
_entity.type
_entity.pdbx_description
1 polymer ?
#
loop_
_entity_poly.entity_id
_entity_poly.type
_entity_poly.pdbx_seq_one_letter_code
_entity_poly.pdbx_strand_id
1 'polypeptide(L)'
;MRLRDSTILQHMKSLQRTHKISRANFAVMLQYATFHQVAVVCDESITFLKRCRSHHIFPVFIDNLLLNIPHRNNDAVRIGIARLKLSLLNASIAAQKQRRGSCINGIIKTRSHLQQNLEASIWREFLDRNTSVCSQLRKRERDRLRKKHAKVLTSYSSDSSFMRPRAVPPERCTVLGTSMVDDDMKALLNLGPSFSVAIPANEETFDSVLCGIHRFAYQLRWRTHQGPTVLDRTSTLLASFPFPKPRIRVPKPIPSLELSLATLEVDLMRIYRKASKSRFASNLTSQELRGLKKLKAARQTFRITVGDKDGAFVIMPQDLDKALTNSALADDSIYETSSYRSFHQKHQILEAAVKCVLRKRWDAKTISRFWTNHPEVPTYYSLIKTHKLEQNVDLANIETSSIKTRPIISSCGGPADRISWLLVKLLSPLLHYVGSHIVNSHEFVDAIQHCRVPTSAYYVSFDAVSLYTNIDNNAAVRALLELLNNHREEVSMWGFSNEDVEILLEATLACNVFRFNNTFYAQKRGLAMGIRIAPLLAIVFLDHIEKASLTKGIIFYKRYIDDVFVIGSSFSALTSTLAKLNSMDVNIKFTMEDRDEDGFLPFLNTRVRFCNGKPEIRWYRKPSSKNIMLHSRSAHPTYMKVNVVRNLKGTSERIAANDRESDETIQRILSENGYKNGSMNTWRPHSAPDGIALVLPYLNEHISKQVNIIVKRCGLPVRLIFRPPPLSEKS
;
A
#
# COMPACT_ATOMS: atom_id res chain seq x y z
N MET A 1 -27.82 39.71 21.88
CA MET A 1 -27.50 38.40 21.26
C MET A 1 -28.81 37.60 21.20
N ARG A 2 -29.22 37.02 20.07
CA ARG A 2 -30.50 36.29 19.94
C ARG A 2 -30.28 34.79 20.03
N LEU A 3 -31.22 34.06 20.65
CA LEU A 3 -31.25 32.59 20.62
C LEU A 3 -31.30 32.09 19.18
N ARG A 4 -30.55 31.02 18.89
CA ARG A 4 -30.58 30.32 17.60
C ARG A 4 -31.68 29.27 17.54
N ASP A 5 -31.99 28.69 18.69
CA ASP A 5 -33.17 27.86 18.91
C ASP A 5 -33.96 28.40 20.10
N SER A 6 -35.20 28.84 19.83
CA SER A 6 -36.10 29.43 20.81
C SER A 6 -36.93 28.42 21.61
N THR A 7 -36.86 27.12 21.29
CA THR A 7 -37.63 26.07 22.01
C THR A 7 -37.27 25.99 23.49
N ILE A 8 -36.03 26.35 23.86
CA ILE A 8 -35.61 26.43 25.26
C ILE A 8 -36.34 27.52 26.05
N LEU A 9 -36.83 28.57 25.38
CA LEU A 9 -37.43 29.73 26.03
C LEU A 9 -38.74 29.39 26.75
N GLN A 10 -39.53 28.46 26.19
CA GLN A 10 -40.77 27.99 26.84
C GLN A 10 -40.47 27.24 28.14
N HIS A 11 -39.46 26.36 28.11
CA HIS A 11 -39.02 25.64 29.30
C HIS A 11 -38.44 26.57 30.37
N MET A 12 -37.61 27.55 29.98
CA MET A 12 -37.09 28.55 30.91
C MET A 12 -38.20 29.39 31.55
N LYS A 13 -39.24 29.77 30.79
CA LYS A 13 -40.42 30.48 31.34
C LYS A 13 -41.20 29.62 32.32
N SER A 14 -41.27 28.30 32.08
CA SER A 14 -41.87 27.36 33.03
C SER A 14 -41.07 27.31 34.33
N LEU A 15 -39.75 27.11 34.25
CA LEU A 15 -38.86 27.12 35.41
C LEU A 15 -38.95 28.43 36.21
N GLN A 16 -39.04 29.57 35.52
CA GLN A 16 -39.20 30.87 36.15
C GLN A 16 -40.50 30.97 36.98
N ARG A 17 -41.61 30.43 36.45
CA ARG A 17 -42.91 30.44 37.13
C ARG A 17 -42.94 29.45 38.30
N THR A 18 -42.46 28.23 38.09
CA THR A 18 -42.49 27.15 39.09
C THR A 18 -41.59 27.45 40.30
N HIS A 19 -40.39 27.98 40.06
CA HIS A 19 -39.39 28.19 41.12
C HIS A 19 -39.20 29.66 41.50
N LYS A 20 -40.08 30.56 41.06
CA LYS A 20 -40.02 32.01 41.33
C LYS A 20 -38.64 32.64 41.03
N ILE A 21 -37.99 32.21 39.95
CA ILE A 21 -36.64 32.69 39.57
C ILE A 21 -36.68 34.20 39.29
N SER A 22 -35.77 34.96 39.90
CA SER A 22 -35.69 36.41 39.73
C SER A 22 -35.50 36.81 38.26
N ARG A 23 -35.98 38.00 37.87
CA ARG A 23 -35.80 38.52 36.50
C ARG A 23 -34.32 38.64 36.13
N ALA A 24 -33.45 38.96 37.09
CA ALA A 24 -32.00 39.03 36.91
C ALA A 24 -31.42 37.65 36.57
N ASN A 25 -31.73 36.62 37.36
CA ASN A 25 -31.25 35.26 37.12
C ASN A 25 -31.79 34.68 35.80
N PHE A 26 -33.06 34.96 35.47
CA PHE A 26 -33.64 34.58 34.19
C PHE A 26 -32.90 35.20 32.99
N ALA A 27 -32.52 36.48 33.09
CA ALA A 27 -31.74 37.15 32.06
C ALA A 27 -30.35 36.50 31.89
N VAL A 28 -29.71 36.10 33.00
CA VAL A 28 -28.41 35.40 32.96
C VAL A 28 -28.55 33.98 32.39
N MET A 29 -29.61 33.24 32.70
CA MET A 29 -29.92 31.95 32.07
C MET A 29 -30.08 32.11 30.55
N LEU A 30 -30.73 33.19 30.10
CA LEU A 30 -30.93 33.47 28.68
C LEU A 30 -29.60 33.80 27.98
N GLN A 31 -28.73 34.54 28.65
CA GLN A 31 -27.37 34.81 28.17
C GLN A 31 -26.55 33.52 28.08
N TYR A 32 -26.59 32.66 29.09
CA TYR A 32 -25.90 31.36 29.09
C TYR A 32 -26.35 30.49 27.91
N ALA A 33 -27.66 30.29 27.74
CA ALA A 33 -28.21 29.53 26.62
C ALA A 33 -27.80 30.13 25.26
N THR A 34 -27.81 31.45 25.15
CA THR A 34 -27.41 32.13 23.91
C THR A 34 -25.93 31.96 23.61
N PHE A 35 -25.04 32.10 24.59
CA PHE A 35 -23.61 31.86 24.39
C PHE A 35 -23.32 30.41 24.02
N HIS A 36 -23.98 29.45 24.68
CA HIS A 36 -23.80 28.02 24.38
C HIS A 36 -24.24 27.66 22.96
N GLN A 37 -25.43 28.11 22.55
CA GLN A 37 -25.92 27.88 21.19
C GLN A 37 -25.02 28.52 20.13
N VAL A 38 -24.52 29.74 20.36
CA VAL A 38 -23.60 30.40 19.41
C VAL A 38 -22.26 29.69 19.35
N ALA A 39 -21.73 29.19 20.47
CA ALA A 39 -20.50 28.40 20.49
C ALA A 39 -20.64 27.11 19.65
N VAL A 40 -21.77 26.40 19.78
CA VAL A 40 -22.07 25.21 18.96
C VAL A 40 -22.10 25.52 17.47
N VAL A 41 -22.75 26.62 17.07
CA VAL A 41 -22.78 27.06 15.66
C VAL A 41 -21.38 27.41 15.18
N CYS A 42 -20.57 28.08 16.00
CA CYS A 42 -19.18 28.38 15.67
C CYS A 42 -18.34 27.11 15.49
N ASP A 43 -18.51 26.08 16.32
CA ASP A 43 -17.80 24.79 16.19
C ASP A 43 -18.08 24.10 14.85
N GLU A 44 -19.37 23.98 14.48
CA GLU A 44 -19.76 23.38 13.21
C GLU A 44 -19.33 24.26 12.01
N SER A 45 -19.37 25.59 12.15
CA SER A 45 -18.88 26.54 11.14
C SER A 45 -17.37 26.44 10.94
N ILE A 46 -16.57 26.37 12.01
CA ILE A 46 -15.12 26.15 11.95
C ILE A 46 -14.82 24.82 11.27
N THR A 47 -15.55 23.77 11.62
CA THR A 47 -15.41 22.44 11.00
C THR A 47 -15.70 22.50 9.50
N PHE A 48 -16.77 23.17 9.10
CA PHE A 48 -17.09 23.42 7.69
C PHE A 48 -15.99 24.21 6.96
N LEU A 49 -15.53 25.33 7.52
CA LEU A 49 -14.49 26.16 6.90
C LEU A 49 -13.14 25.44 6.80
N LYS A 50 -12.78 24.65 7.83
CA LYS A 50 -11.60 23.76 7.77
C LYS A 50 -11.74 22.71 6.67
N ARG A 51 -12.95 22.16 6.47
CA ARG A 51 -13.24 21.21 5.37
C ARG A 51 -13.16 21.89 4.00
N CYS A 52 -13.70 23.09 3.85
CA CYS A 52 -13.52 23.90 2.65
C CYS A 52 -12.02 24.15 2.36
N ARG A 53 -11.24 24.48 3.40
CA ARG A 53 -9.80 24.69 3.29
C ARG A 53 -9.06 23.42 2.87
N SER A 54 -9.39 22.27 3.46
CA SER A 54 -8.75 20.99 3.12
C SER A 54 -9.07 20.55 1.69
N HIS A 55 -10.27 20.87 1.18
CA HIS A 55 -10.65 20.58 -0.20
C HIS A 55 -10.24 21.70 -1.19
N HIS A 56 -9.60 22.78 -0.72
CA HIS A 56 -9.28 23.98 -1.50
C HIS A 56 -10.49 24.57 -2.26
N ILE A 57 -11.64 24.54 -1.60
CA ILE A 57 -12.91 25.07 -2.09
C ILE A 57 -13.25 26.30 -1.27
N PHE A 58 -13.81 27.31 -1.93
CA PHE A 58 -14.18 28.55 -1.27
C PHE A 58 -15.71 28.60 -1.10
N PRO A 59 -16.21 28.90 0.10
CA PRO A 59 -17.63 29.18 0.28
C PRO A 59 -18.08 30.31 -0.63
N VAL A 60 -19.34 30.25 -1.10
CA VAL A 60 -19.93 31.23 -2.02
C VAL A 60 -19.72 32.69 -1.57
N PHE A 61 -19.76 32.97 -0.27
CA PHE A 61 -19.54 34.34 0.22
C PHE A 61 -18.11 34.86 -0.04
N ILE A 62 -17.08 33.99 -0.02
CA ILE A 62 -15.70 34.35 -0.37
C ILE A 62 -15.56 34.48 -1.89
N ASP A 63 -16.20 33.59 -2.65
CA ASP A 63 -16.19 33.67 -4.11
C ASP A 63 -16.87 34.95 -4.61
N ASN A 64 -17.99 35.33 -3.99
CA ASN A 64 -18.76 36.55 -4.32
C ASN A 64 -17.98 37.83 -4.07
N LEU A 65 -17.19 37.91 -3.00
CA LEU A 65 -16.38 39.10 -2.67
C LEU A 65 -15.37 39.47 -3.76
N LEU A 66 -15.00 38.51 -4.61
CA LEU A 66 -13.95 38.68 -5.60
C LEU A 66 -14.48 38.62 -7.03
N LEU A 67 -15.80 38.48 -7.26
CA LEU A 67 -16.42 38.28 -8.58
C LEU A 67 -16.05 39.35 -9.61
N ASN A 68 -15.85 40.59 -9.17
CA ASN A 68 -15.68 41.75 -10.06
C ASN A 68 -14.22 42.17 -10.30
N ILE A 69 -13.24 41.32 -9.93
CA ILE A 69 -11.83 41.64 -10.21
C ILE A 69 -11.57 41.53 -11.72
N PRO A 70 -11.01 42.56 -12.39
CA PRO A 70 -10.73 42.54 -13.83
C PRO A 70 -9.56 41.62 -14.20
N HIS A 71 -9.41 41.32 -15.50
CA HIS A 71 -8.30 40.53 -16.07
C HIS A 71 -8.10 39.12 -15.48
N ARG A 72 -9.19 38.43 -15.13
CA ARG A 72 -9.18 37.06 -14.55
C ARG A 72 -8.55 35.98 -15.42
N ASN A 73 -8.32 36.24 -16.70
CA ASN A 73 -7.66 35.31 -17.62
C ASN A 73 -6.12 35.40 -17.54
N ASN A 74 -5.56 36.41 -16.87
CA ASN A 74 -4.12 36.53 -16.63
C ASN A 74 -3.68 35.63 -15.47
N ASP A 75 -2.64 34.81 -15.67
CA ASP A 75 -2.19 33.84 -14.68
C ASP A 75 -1.64 34.47 -13.38
N ALA A 76 -1.00 35.64 -13.44
CA ALA A 76 -0.53 36.34 -12.24
C ALA A 76 -1.73 36.83 -11.40
N VAL A 77 -2.78 37.34 -12.07
CA VAL A 77 -4.03 37.76 -11.44
C VAL A 77 -4.76 36.54 -10.84
N ARG A 78 -4.82 35.41 -11.55
CA ARG A 78 -5.39 34.16 -11.03
C ARG A 78 -4.69 33.65 -9.78
N ILE A 79 -3.35 33.67 -9.78
CA ILE A 79 -2.54 33.28 -8.62
C ILE A 79 -2.78 34.24 -7.44
N GLY A 80 -2.84 35.55 -7.71
CA GLY A 80 -3.16 36.58 -6.71
C GLY A 80 -4.54 36.37 -6.08
N ILE A 81 -5.57 36.17 -6.90
CA ILE A 81 -6.95 35.87 -6.45
C ILE A 81 -6.97 34.60 -5.60
N ALA A 82 -6.29 33.53 -6.02
CA ALA A 82 -6.25 32.28 -5.26
C ALA A 82 -5.60 32.45 -3.87
N ARG A 83 -4.52 33.24 -3.78
CA ARG A 83 -3.88 33.60 -2.50
C ARG A 83 -4.82 34.41 -1.62
N LEU A 84 -5.48 35.42 -2.18
CA LEU A 84 -6.42 36.27 -1.46
C LEU A 84 -7.61 35.46 -0.92
N LYS A 85 -8.18 34.56 -1.72
CA LYS A 85 -9.24 33.63 -1.28
C LYS A 85 -8.81 32.76 -0.09
N LEU A 86 -7.57 32.24 -0.12
CA LEU A 86 -7.02 31.45 0.97
C LEU A 86 -6.81 32.31 2.24
N SER A 87 -6.32 33.53 2.09
CA SER A 87 -6.18 34.49 3.20
C SER A 87 -7.52 34.83 3.83
N LEU A 88 -8.55 35.13 3.02
CA LEU A 88 -9.91 35.39 3.48
C LEU A 88 -10.53 34.17 4.19
N LEU A 89 -10.25 32.96 3.71
CA LEU A 89 -10.71 31.73 4.35
C LEU A 89 -10.04 31.53 5.72
N ASN A 90 -8.72 31.75 5.81
CA ASN A 90 -8.00 31.68 7.09
C ASN A 90 -8.47 32.76 8.06
N ALA A 91 -8.68 33.99 7.59
CA ALA A 91 -9.25 35.09 8.38
C ALA A 91 -10.66 34.74 8.89
N SER A 92 -11.49 34.11 8.05
CA SER A 92 -12.83 33.64 8.44
C SER A 92 -12.76 32.58 9.54
N ILE A 93 -11.82 31.62 9.45
CA ILE A 93 -11.60 30.61 10.51
C ILE A 93 -11.14 31.29 11.80
N ALA A 94 -10.21 32.24 11.72
CA ALA A 94 -9.71 32.99 12.87
C ALA A 94 -10.81 33.80 13.56
N ALA A 95 -11.63 34.51 12.79
CA ALA A 95 -12.77 35.27 13.29
C ALA A 95 -13.80 34.36 14.01
N GLN A 96 -14.08 33.17 13.48
CA GLN A 96 -14.97 32.22 14.15
C GLN A 96 -14.36 31.65 15.44
N LYS A 97 -13.05 31.39 15.46
CA LYS A 97 -12.35 30.97 16.69
C LYS A 97 -12.39 32.05 17.77
N GLN A 98 -12.17 33.32 17.40
CA GLN A 98 -12.26 34.44 18.33
C GLN A 98 -13.67 34.59 18.90
N ARG A 99 -14.70 34.51 18.03
CA ARG A 99 -16.10 34.55 18.45
C ARG A 99 -16.45 33.41 19.38
N ARG A 100 -15.99 32.19 19.09
CA ARG A 100 -16.13 31.02 19.98
C ARG A 100 -15.48 31.28 21.34
N GLY A 101 -14.25 31.79 21.37
CA GLY A 101 -13.54 32.13 22.61
C GLY A 101 -14.32 33.13 23.47
N SER A 102 -14.85 34.19 22.85
CA SER A 102 -15.73 35.15 23.54
C SER A 102 -16.98 34.50 24.12
N CYS A 103 -17.62 33.57 23.38
CA CYS A 103 -18.78 32.83 23.88
C CYS A 103 -18.41 31.92 25.05
N ILE A 104 -17.28 31.20 25.01
CA ILE A 104 -16.82 30.34 26.10
C ILE A 104 -16.57 31.15 27.37
N ASN A 105 -15.93 32.32 27.25
CA ASN A 105 -15.75 33.22 28.39
C ASN A 105 -17.11 33.69 28.95
N GLY A 106 -18.08 33.98 28.08
CA GLY A 106 -19.46 34.28 28.48
C GLY A 106 -20.14 33.12 29.21
N ILE A 107 -19.98 31.89 28.72
CA ILE A 107 -20.49 30.65 29.35
C ILE A 107 -19.89 30.48 30.74
N ILE A 108 -18.57 30.65 30.90
CA ILE A 108 -17.89 30.51 32.20
C ILE A 108 -18.43 31.54 33.19
N LYS A 109 -18.48 32.82 32.80
CA LYS A 109 -18.99 33.90 33.68
C LYS A 109 -20.44 33.68 34.10
N THR A 110 -21.31 33.39 33.14
CA THR A 110 -22.74 33.17 33.41
C THR A 110 -22.99 31.88 34.20
N ARG A 111 -22.20 30.82 33.96
CA ARG A 111 -22.24 29.58 34.75
C ARG A 111 -21.90 29.82 36.22
N SER A 112 -20.79 30.50 36.51
CA SER A 112 -20.39 30.80 37.90
C SER A 112 -21.47 31.59 38.64
N HIS A 113 -22.08 32.58 37.98
CA HIS A 113 -23.18 33.35 38.55
C HIS A 113 -24.42 32.47 38.82
N LEU A 114 -24.81 31.62 37.88
CA LEU A 114 -26.00 30.76 38.03
C LEU A 114 -25.79 29.66 39.07
N GLN A 115 -24.59 29.11 39.21
CA GLN A 115 -24.28 28.11 40.24
C GLN A 115 -24.28 28.68 41.67
N GLN A 116 -24.02 29.99 41.81
CA GLN A 116 -24.09 30.67 43.11
C GLN A 116 -25.51 31.12 43.49
N ASN A 117 -26.37 31.38 42.49
CA ASN A 117 -27.67 32.03 42.69
C ASN A 117 -28.90 31.17 42.37
N LEU A 118 -28.70 29.93 41.90
CA LEU A 118 -29.77 28.95 41.67
C LEU A 118 -29.52 27.69 42.50
N GLU A 119 -30.61 27.06 42.92
CA GLU A 119 -30.57 25.75 43.57
C GLU A 119 -29.99 24.69 42.62
N ALA A 120 -29.23 23.74 43.17
CA ALA A 120 -28.49 22.73 42.39
C ALA A 120 -29.41 21.79 41.57
N SER A 121 -30.66 21.61 42.00
CA SER A 121 -31.71 20.86 41.29
C SER A 121 -32.15 21.60 40.02
N ILE A 122 -32.52 22.88 40.15
CA ILE A 122 -32.98 23.77 39.08
C ILE A 122 -31.87 23.99 38.04
N TRP A 123 -30.64 24.21 38.49
CA TRP A 123 -29.49 24.38 37.59
C TRP A 123 -29.25 23.13 36.73
N ARG A 124 -29.35 21.92 37.32
CA ARG A 124 -29.22 20.65 36.58
C ARG A 124 -30.33 20.49 35.54
N GLU A 125 -31.58 20.72 35.92
CA GLU A 125 -32.71 20.60 34.99
C GLU A 125 -32.57 21.54 33.78
N PHE A 126 -32.21 22.80 34.01
CA PHE A 126 -31.94 23.75 32.95
C PHE A 126 -30.76 23.32 32.07
N LEU A 127 -29.66 22.85 32.68
CA LEU A 127 -28.46 22.44 31.97
C LEU A 127 -28.73 21.24 31.06
N ASP A 128 -29.47 20.25 31.52
CA ASP A 128 -29.84 19.05 30.76
C ASP A 128 -30.68 19.43 29.55
N ARG A 129 -31.70 20.28 29.74
CA ARG A 129 -32.52 20.75 28.63
C ARG A 129 -31.71 21.57 27.63
N ASN A 130 -30.85 22.47 28.10
CA ASN A 130 -29.98 23.27 27.24
C ASN A 130 -29.00 22.41 26.43
N THR A 131 -28.45 21.36 27.06
CA THR A 131 -27.53 20.42 26.42
C THR A 131 -28.23 19.60 25.33
N SER A 132 -29.47 19.16 25.58
CA SER A 132 -30.30 18.51 24.57
C SER A 132 -30.60 19.42 23.37
N VAL A 133 -31.03 20.66 23.62
CA VAL A 133 -31.29 21.66 22.55
C VAL A 133 -30.02 21.95 21.75
N CYS A 134 -28.88 22.11 22.43
CA CYS A 134 -27.58 22.32 21.78
C CYS A 134 -27.16 21.12 20.93
N SER A 135 -27.44 19.90 21.36
CA SER A 135 -27.14 18.67 20.60
C SER A 135 -27.99 18.57 19.33
N GLN A 136 -29.27 18.91 19.41
CA GLN A 136 -30.16 18.99 18.24
C GLN A 136 -29.77 20.11 17.28
N LEU A 137 -29.37 21.28 17.81
CA LEU A 137 -28.86 22.40 17.02
C LEU A 137 -27.58 22.01 16.29
N ARG A 138 -26.65 21.33 16.98
CA ARG A 138 -25.41 20.80 16.39
C ARG A 138 -25.70 19.89 15.20
N LYS A 139 -26.62 18.94 15.35
CA LYS A 139 -27.03 18.03 14.26
C LYS A 139 -27.59 18.79 13.05
N ARG A 140 -28.55 19.71 13.28
CA ARG A 140 -29.15 20.54 12.21
C ARG A 140 -28.12 21.39 11.47
N GLU A 141 -27.23 22.05 12.20
CA GLU A 141 -26.18 22.88 11.59
C GLU A 141 -25.17 22.06 10.80
N ARG A 142 -24.78 20.90 11.34
CA ARG A 142 -23.91 19.95 10.64
C ARG A 142 -24.52 19.50 9.32
N ASP A 143 -25.79 19.11 9.32
CA ASP A 143 -26.47 18.63 8.11
C ASP A 143 -26.66 19.75 7.08
N ARG A 144 -27.02 20.96 7.54
CA ARG A 144 -27.11 22.16 6.69
C ARG A 144 -25.77 22.49 6.03
N LEU A 145 -24.70 22.49 6.80
CA LEU A 145 -23.35 22.80 6.31
C LEU A 145 -22.79 21.68 5.42
N ARG A 146 -23.14 20.41 5.66
CA ARG A 146 -22.83 19.29 4.76
C ARG A 146 -23.53 19.42 3.41
N LYS A 147 -24.83 19.73 3.40
CA LYS A 147 -25.58 20.02 2.16
C LYS A 147 -24.96 21.20 1.40
N LYS A 148 -24.60 22.27 2.11
CA LYS A 148 -23.92 23.44 1.52
C LYS A 148 -22.55 23.06 0.94
N HIS A 149 -21.77 22.26 1.66
CA HIS A 149 -20.48 21.76 1.16
C HIS A 149 -20.63 20.92 -0.10
N ALA A 150 -21.60 19.99 -0.12
CA ALA A 150 -21.89 19.16 -1.29
C ALA A 150 -22.27 20.01 -2.52
N LYS A 151 -23.12 21.04 -2.34
CA LYS A 151 -23.54 21.95 -3.42
C LYS A 151 -22.36 22.74 -4.01
N VAL A 152 -21.43 23.20 -3.16
CA VAL A 152 -20.21 23.88 -3.64
C VAL A 152 -19.26 22.88 -4.32
N LEU A 153 -19.19 21.63 -3.83
CA LEU A 153 -18.41 20.58 -4.48
C LEU A 153 -18.90 20.29 -5.91
N THR A 154 -20.22 20.23 -6.10
CA THR A 154 -20.84 20.03 -7.41
C THR A 154 -20.62 21.20 -8.37
N SER A 155 -20.64 22.45 -7.89
CA SER A 155 -20.38 23.62 -8.74
C SER A 155 -18.92 23.76 -9.17
N TYR A 156 -17.97 23.24 -8.38
CA TYR A 156 -16.55 23.12 -8.77
C TYR A 156 -16.28 21.89 -9.68
N SER A 157 -17.30 21.06 -9.94
CA SER A 157 -17.14 19.81 -10.69
C SER A 157 -17.53 19.89 -12.18
N SER A 158 -17.71 21.10 -12.74
CA SER A 158 -17.77 21.32 -14.19
C SER A 158 -16.41 21.12 -14.90
N ASP A 159 -15.36 20.83 -14.15
CA ASP A 159 -14.03 20.52 -14.67
C ASP A 159 -14.00 19.07 -15.17
N SER A 160 -13.88 18.87 -16.49
CA SER A 160 -13.94 17.59 -17.22
C SER A 160 -12.75 16.65 -16.95
N SER A 161 -11.82 17.06 -16.09
CA SER A 161 -10.62 16.30 -15.76
C SER A 161 -10.92 15.06 -14.91
N PHE A 162 -10.43 13.91 -15.38
CA PHE A 162 -10.43 12.61 -14.67
C PHE A 162 -9.69 12.66 -13.31
N MET A 163 -8.77 13.62 -13.12
CA MET A 163 -7.96 13.78 -11.91
C MET A 163 -8.31 15.06 -11.16
N ARG A 164 -8.34 14.97 -9.82
CA ARG A 164 -8.53 16.10 -8.90
C ARG A 164 -7.17 16.69 -8.50
N PRO A 165 -6.76 17.86 -9.02
CA PRO A 165 -5.43 18.41 -8.74
C PRO A 165 -5.21 18.83 -7.28
N ARG A 166 -6.27 18.92 -6.48
CA ARG A 166 -6.24 19.32 -5.07
C ARG A 166 -6.86 18.28 -4.13
N ALA A 167 -6.92 17.02 -4.56
CA ALA A 167 -7.40 15.96 -3.68
C ALA A 167 -6.47 15.79 -2.46
N VAL A 168 -7.10 15.65 -1.30
CA VAL A 168 -6.46 15.30 -0.04
C VAL A 168 -6.97 13.90 0.32
N PRO A 169 -6.07 12.92 0.54
CA PRO A 169 -6.48 11.58 0.93
C PRO A 169 -7.10 11.60 2.34
N PRO A 170 -7.95 10.61 2.68
CA PRO A 170 -8.43 10.44 4.05
C PRO A 170 -7.29 10.00 4.97
N GLU A 171 -7.55 9.99 6.28
CA GLU A 171 -6.61 9.47 7.27
C GLU A 171 -6.42 7.96 7.09
N ARG A 172 -5.17 7.57 6.83
CA ARG A 172 -4.81 6.19 6.48
C ARG A 172 -3.53 5.71 7.17
N CYS A 173 -2.66 6.61 7.63
CA CYS A 173 -1.44 6.23 8.35
C CYS A 173 -1.73 5.79 9.80
N THR A 174 -0.86 4.95 10.33
CA THR A 174 -0.92 4.45 11.72
C THR A 174 0.28 4.96 12.49
N VAL A 175 0.04 5.60 13.64
CA VAL A 175 1.08 6.10 14.55
C VAL A 175 1.07 5.25 15.81
N LEU A 176 2.21 4.71 16.23
CA LEU A 176 2.34 3.83 17.39
C LEU A 176 3.39 4.36 18.38
N GLY A 177 3.08 4.31 19.68
CA GLY A 177 4.02 4.59 20.76
C GLY A 177 4.47 6.04 20.86
N THR A 178 3.77 6.99 20.25
CA THR A 178 4.16 8.40 20.27
C THR A 178 3.01 9.37 19.94
N SER A 179 3.05 10.56 20.55
CA SER A 179 2.20 11.71 20.23
C SER A 179 2.91 12.82 19.44
N MET A 180 4.20 12.63 19.12
CA MET A 180 5.05 13.63 18.46
C MET A 180 4.75 13.82 16.96
N VAL A 181 3.96 12.93 16.35
CA VAL A 181 3.59 13.00 14.93
C VAL A 181 2.40 13.94 14.74
N ASP A 182 2.67 15.14 14.24
CA ASP A 182 1.66 16.19 14.08
C ASP A 182 0.85 16.10 12.77
N ASP A 183 -0.12 17.01 12.61
CA ASP A 183 -1.01 17.08 11.44
C ASP A 183 -0.28 17.38 10.13
N ASP A 184 0.87 18.06 10.15
CA ASP A 184 1.66 18.31 8.93
C ASP A 184 2.33 17.00 8.48
N MET A 185 2.93 16.25 9.41
CA MET A 185 3.53 14.94 9.15
C MET A 185 2.47 13.93 8.65
N LYS A 186 1.33 13.83 9.35
CA LYS A 186 0.21 12.94 8.97
C LYS A 186 -0.33 13.26 7.57
N ALA A 187 -0.44 14.54 7.21
CA ALA A 187 -0.92 14.93 5.88
C ALA A 187 -0.05 14.34 4.75
N LEU A 188 1.28 14.28 4.93
CA LEU A 188 2.16 13.64 3.96
C LEU A 188 2.02 12.11 4.00
N LEU A 189 2.05 11.50 5.18
CA LEU A 189 1.97 10.04 5.34
C LEU A 189 0.66 9.46 4.77
N ASN A 190 -0.45 10.22 4.84
CA ASN A 190 -1.74 9.80 4.28
C ASN A 190 -1.74 9.68 2.74
N LEU A 191 -0.77 10.25 2.03
CA LEU A 191 -0.59 10.02 0.58
C LEU A 191 -0.18 8.57 0.26
N GLY A 192 0.40 7.88 1.25
CA GLY A 192 0.77 6.48 1.19
C GLY A 192 2.13 6.20 0.52
N PRO A 193 2.63 4.95 0.65
CA PRO A 193 3.97 4.56 0.17
C PRO A 193 4.14 4.62 -1.35
N SER A 194 3.06 4.46 -2.12
CA SER A 194 3.09 4.54 -3.59
C SER A 194 3.17 5.97 -4.13
N PHE A 195 3.17 7.00 -3.28
CA PHE A 195 3.24 8.38 -3.72
C PHE A 195 4.68 8.78 -4.07
N SER A 196 4.94 9.05 -5.34
CA SER A 196 6.17 9.73 -5.78
C SER A 196 6.05 11.26 -5.67
N VAL A 197 7.06 11.88 -5.04
CA VAL A 197 7.20 13.33 -4.90
C VAL A 197 7.92 13.88 -6.13
N ALA A 198 7.39 14.96 -6.72
CA ALA A 198 8.05 15.62 -7.85
C ALA A 198 9.39 16.22 -7.41
N ILE A 199 10.42 16.08 -8.24
CA ILE A 199 11.77 16.59 -7.98
C ILE A 199 12.14 17.54 -9.12
N PRO A 200 12.78 18.70 -8.85
CA PRO A 200 13.31 19.55 -9.91
C PRO A 200 14.40 18.81 -10.69
N ALA A 201 14.51 19.10 -12.00
CA ALA A 201 15.62 18.58 -12.80
C ALA A 201 16.95 19.15 -12.28
N ASN A 202 17.88 18.26 -11.95
CA ASN A 202 19.20 18.53 -11.39
C ASN A 202 20.27 17.71 -12.16
N GLU A 203 21.54 17.80 -11.75
CA GLU A 203 22.63 17.01 -12.35
C GLU A 203 22.35 15.50 -12.33
N GLU A 204 21.84 14.95 -11.21
CA GLU A 204 21.46 13.53 -11.13
C GLU A 204 20.41 13.13 -12.17
N THR A 205 19.52 14.06 -12.53
CA THR A 205 18.53 13.84 -13.60
C THR A 205 19.23 13.70 -14.94
N PHE A 206 20.22 14.56 -15.23
CA PHE A 206 20.99 14.51 -16.47
C PHE A 206 21.83 13.24 -16.56
N ASP A 207 22.49 12.86 -15.47
CA ASP A 207 23.22 11.60 -15.37
C ASP A 207 22.30 10.40 -15.61
N SER A 208 21.10 10.42 -15.02
CA SER A 208 20.11 9.36 -15.24
C SER A 208 19.63 9.29 -16.70
N VAL A 209 19.55 10.42 -17.41
CA VAL A 209 19.20 10.46 -18.83
C VAL A 209 20.33 9.85 -19.66
N LEU A 210 21.58 10.29 -19.43
CA LEU A 210 22.77 9.79 -20.13
C LEU A 210 22.95 8.29 -19.88
N CYS A 211 22.83 7.83 -18.63
CA CYS A 211 22.85 6.42 -18.29
C CYS A 211 21.76 5.61 -19.01
N GLY A 212 20.55 6.18 -19.14
CA GLY A 212 19.45 5.57 -19.88
C GLY A 212 19.80 5.38 -21.36
N ILE A 213 20.34 6.44 -22.00
CA ILE A 213 20.76 6.44 -23.41
C ILE A 213 21.92 5.47 -23.62
N HIS A 214 22.96 5.54 -22.80
CA HIS A 214 24.13 4.66 -22.90
C HIS A 214 23.77 3.19 -22.70
N ARG A 215 22.85 2.89 -21.76
CA ARG A 215 22.34 1.53 -21.57
C ARG A 215 21.56 1.04 -22.79
N PHE A 216 20.73 1.90 -23.39
CA PHE A 216 20.02 1.58 -24.62
C PHE A 216 21.00 1.36 -25.79
N ALA A 217 21.95 2.27 -25.99
CA ALA A 217 23.00 2.18 -27.01
C ALA A 217 23.82 0.89 -26.86
N TYR A 218 24.20 0.56 -25.64
CA TYR A 218 24.90 -0.68 -25.30
C TYR A 218 24.13 -1.92 -25.76
N GLN A 219 22.84 -2.00 -25.41
CA GLN A 219 21.98 -3.13 -25.76
C GLN A 219 21.74 -3.21 -27.27
N LEU A 220 21.54 -2.06 -27.93
CA LEU A 220 21.34 -1.98 -29.36
C LEU A 220 22.58 -2.45 -30.13
N ARG A 221 23.76 -1.95 -29.79
CA ARG A 221 25.03 -2.39 -30.39
C ARG A 221 25.24 -3.89 -30.24
N TRP A 222 24.99 -4.45 -29.04
CA TRP A 222 25.11 -5.90 -28.82
C TRP A 222 24.15 -6.69 -29.70
N ARG A 223 22.88 -6.26 -29.79
CA ARG A 223 21.87 -6.90 -30.65
C ARG A 223 22.28 -6.87 -32.12
N THR A 224 22.80 -5.75 -32.60
CA THR A 224 23.23 -5.62 -34.00
C THR A 224 24.46 -6.47 -34.30
N HIS A 225 25.43 -6.55 -33.38
CA HIS A 225 26.61 -7.43 -33.53
C HIS A 225 26.28 -8.93 -33.47
N GLN A 226 25.25 -9.33 -32.72
CA GLN A 226 24.84 -10.74 -32.61
C GLN A 226 23.98 -11.23 -33.78
N GLY A 227 23.36 -10.33 -34.53
CA GLY A 227 22.33 -10.70 -35.51
C GLY A 227 21.04 -11.22 -34.86
N PRO A 228 20.02 -11.56 -35.68
CA PRO A 228 18.81 -12.22 -35.20
C PRO A 228 19.17 -13.62 -34.68
N THR A 229 19.06 -13.83 -33.36
CA THR A 229 19.33 -15.13 -32.76
C THR A 229 18.03 -15.79 -32.33
N VAL A 230 17.82 -17.04 -32.77
CA VAL A 230 16.96 -17.97 -32.03
C VAL A 230 17.76 -18.34 -30.78
N LEU A 231 17.34 -17.81 -29.63
CA LEU A 231 18.02 -18.12 -28.37
C LEU A 231 17.77 -19.60 -28.05
N ASP A 232 18.85 -20.36 -27.83
CA ASP A 232 18.73 -21.66 -27.19
C ASP A 232 18.17 -21.50 -25.75
N ARG A 233 17.82 -22.61 -25.09
CA ARG A 233 17.20 -22.58 -23.75
C ARG A 233 18.11 -21.88 -22.72
N THR A 234 19.42 -22.13 -22.77
CA THR A 234 20.41 -21.51 -21.89
C THR A 234 20.49 -19.99 -22.11
N SER A 235 20.54 -19.55 -23.36
CA SER A 235 20.63 -18.13 -23.73
C SER A 235 19.35 -17.39 -23.38
N THR A 236 18.19 -18.04 -23.54
CA THR A 236 16.88 -17.52 -23.11
C THR A 236 16.84 -17.33 -21.59
N LEU A 237 17.29 -18.33 -20.81
CA LEU A 237 17.41 -18.23 -19.37
C LEU A 237 18.31 -17.05 -18.98
N LEU A 238 19.51 -17.00 -19.54
CA LEU A 238 20.53 -16.00 -19.25
C LEU A 238 20.14 -14.59 -19.68
N ALA A 239 19.25 -14.44 -20.66
CA ALA A 239 18.63 -13.18 -21.06
C ALA A 239 17.59 -12.71 -20.04
N SER A 240 16.88 -13.63 -19.39
CA SER A 240 15.93 -13.34 -18.30
C SER A 240 16.60 -13.09 -16.94
N PHE A 241 17.91 -13.30 -16.84
CA PHE A 241 18.67 -13.20 -15.60
C PHE A 241 18.67 -11.75 -15.06
N PRO A 242 18.05 -11.48 -13.89
CA PRO A 242 17.78 -10.12 -13.44
C PRO A 242 19.00 -9.43 -12.82
N PHE A 243 20.11 -10.14 -12.65
CA PHE A 243 21.28 -9.64 -11.94
C PHE A 243 22.31 -8.96 -12.86
N PRO A 244 23.02 -7.94 -12.36
CA PRO A 244 24.09 -7.30 -13.11
C PRO A 244 25.16 -8.31 -13.54
N LYS A 245 25.70 -8.11 -14.74
CA LYS A 245 26.88 -8.86 -15.19
C LYS A 245 28.09 -8.41 -14.35
N PRO A 246 28.97 -9.32 -13.92
CA PRO A 246 30.16 -8.98 -13.15
C PRO A 246 31.16 -8.13 -13.95
N ARG A 247 31.11 -8.19 -15.28
CA ARG A 247 31.92 -7.34 -16.18
C ARG A 247 31.06 -6.84 -17.33
N ILE A 248 31.22 -5.56 -17.67
CA ILE A 248 30.61 -4.93 -18.84
C ILE A 248 31.68 -4.86 -19.93
N ARG A 249 31.48 -5.57 -21.04
CA ARG A 249 32.29 -5.38 -22.25
C ARG A 249 31.56 -4.44 -23.18
N VAL A 250 32.18 -3.30 -23.51
CA VAL A 250 31.62 -2.31 -24.44
C VAL A 250 31.69 -2.89 -25.86
N PRO A 251 30.55 -3.04 -26.56
CA PRO A 251 30.55 -3.46 -27.96
C PRO A 251 31.19 -2.39 -28.86
N LYS A 252 31.81 -2.81 -29.97
CA LYS A 252 32.39 -1.87 -30.94
C LYS A 252 31.31 -0.90 -31.47
N PRO A 253 31.63 0.38 -31.71
CA PRO A 253 30.70 1.32 -32.35
C PRO A 253 30.23 0.80 -33.71
N ILE A 254 29.00 1.15 -34.10
CA ILE A 254 28.42 0.74 -35.39
C ILE A 254 28.10 2.01 -36.18
N PRO A 255 28.84 2.35 -37.25
CA PRO A 255 28.76 3.65 -37.93
C PRO A 255 27.34 4.08 -38.31
N SER A 256 26.50 3.14 -38.79
CA SER A 256 25.11 3.41 -39.18
C SER A 256 24.18 3.77 -38.01
N LEU A 257 24.57 3.45 -36.76
CA LEU A 257 23.78 3.75 -35.56
C LEU A 257 24.31 4.96 -34.79
N GLU A 258 25.62 5.22 -34.84
CA GLU A 258 26.25 6.23 -33.99
C GLU A 258 25.70 7.64 -34.23
N LEU A 259 25.42 8.01 -35.50
CA LEU A 259 24.84 9.32 -35.81
C LEU A 259 23.45 9.49 -35.18
N SER A 260 22.61 8.46 -35.28
CA SER A 260 21.25 8.47 -34.71
C SER A 260 21.28 8.47 -33.17
N LEU A 261 22.21 7.73 -32.57
CA LEU A 261 22.40 7.70 -31.11
C LEU A 261 22.89 9.06 -30.58
N ALA A 262 23.88 9.68 -31.24
CA ALA A 262 24.38 10.99 -30.86
C ALA A 262 23.31 12.08 -31.02
N THR A 263 22.55 12.04 -32.11
CA THR A 263 21.42 12.97 -32.33
C THR A 263 20.36 12.82 -31.24
N LEU A 264 19.97 11.57 -30.92
CA LEU A 264 19.02 11.28 -29.85
C LEU A 264 19.52 11.82 -28.50
N GLU A 265 20.80 11.63 -28.19
CA GLU A 265 21.40 12.12 -26.95
C GLU A 265 21.32 13.64 -26.84
N VAL A 266 21.78 14.37 -27.87
CA VAL A 266 21.78 15.83 -27.90
C VAL A 266 20.35 16.37 -27.76
N ASP A 267 19.39 15.81 -28.48
CA ASP A 267 18.00 16.26 -28.45
C ASP A 267 17.33 16.00 -27.10
N LEU A 268 17.55 14.82 -26.50
CA LEU A 268 17.04 14.52 -25.16
C LEU A 268 17.68 15.44 -24.12
N MET A 269 19.00 15.58 -24.12
CA MET A 269 19.70 16.44 -23.17
C MET A 269 19.27 17.91 -23.29
N ARG A 270 19.00 18.39 -24.50
CA ARG A 270 18.45 19.74 -24.74
C ARG A 270 17.10 19.92 -24.04
N ILE A 271 16.20 18.94 -24.12
CA ILE A 271 14.91 18.99 -23.41
C ILE A 271 15.10 19.05 -21.91
N TYR A 272 15.88 18.14 -21.33
CA TYR A 272 16.04 18.08 -19.88
C TYR A 272 16.74 19.33 -19.33
N ARG A 273 17.75 19.87 -20.04
CA ARG A 273 18.40 21.15 -19.69
C ARG A 273 17.47 22.34 -19.82
N LYS A 274 16.52 22.33 -20.76
CA LYS A 274 15.47 23.36 -20.83
C LYS A 274 14.49 23.23 -19.65
N ALA A 275 14.19 22.00 -19.24
CA ALA A 275 13.32 21.72 -18.11
C ALA A 275 13.91 22.21 -16.76
N SER A 276 15.23 22.10 -16.56
CA SER A 276 15.88 22.59 -15.33
C SER A 276 15.83 24.11 -15.17
N LYS A 277 15.79 24.86 -16.28
CA LYS A 277 15.61 26.32 -16.29
C LYS A 277 14.17 26.76 -16.05
N SER A 278 13.21 25.84 -16.11
CA SER A 278 11.79 26.15 -15.95
C SER A 278 11.38 26.19 -14.48
N ARG A 279 10.34 26.96 -14.14
CA ARG A 279 9.86 27.04 -12.75
C ARG A 279 9.37 25.67 -12.26
N PHE A 280 9.98 25.16 -11.20
CA PHE A 280 9.56 23.91 -10.58
C PHE A 280 8.18 24.04 -9.91
N ALA A 281 7.31 23.07 -10.16
CA ALA A 281 6.01 22.96 -9.53
C ALA A 281 5.96 21.69 -8.69
N SER A 282 5.87 21.86 -7.36
CA SER A 282 5.68 20.72 -6.45
C SER A 282 4.28 20.12 -6.61
N ASN A 283 4.19 18.80 -6.51
CA ASN A 283 2.93 18.08 -6.43
C ASN A 283 2.41 17.92 -4.99
N LEU A 284 3.12 18.46 -4.01
CA LEU A 284 2.75 18.50 -2.59
C LEU A 284 2.05 19.83 -2.23
N THR A 285 1.14 19.78 -1.26
CA THR A 285 0.57 20.99 -0.65
C THR A 285 1.60 21.65 0.28
N SER A 286 1.37 22.91 0.67
CA SER A 286 2.22 23.59 1.66
C SER A 286 2.26 22.86 3.01
N GLN A 287 1.18 22.18 3.39
CA GLN A 287 1.11 21.37 4.60
C GLN A 287 2.00 20.12 4.49
N GLU A 288 1.83 19.36 3.41
CA GLU A 288 2.63 18.16 3.13
C GLU A 288 4.13 18.48 2.98
N LEU A 289 4.48 19.64 2.39
CA LEU A 289 5.87 20.10 2.31
C LEU A 289 6.50 20.38 3.69
N ARG A 290 5.73 20.97 4.62
CA ARG A 290 6.19 21.12 6.01
C ARG A 290 6.33 19.75 6.68
N GLY A 291 5.37 18.85 6.46
CA GLY A 291 5.43 17.48 6.93
C GLY A 291 6.69 16.75 6.46
N LEU A 292 7.04 16.86 5.18
CA LEU A 292 8.25 16.26 4.61
C LEU A 292 9.51 16.78 5.29
N LYS A 293 9.63 18.10 5.48
CA LYS A 293 10.79 18.69 6.19
C LYS A 293 10.90 18.18 7.62
N LYS A 294 9.77 18.12 8.34
CA LYS A 294 9.71 17.63 9.72
C LYS A 294 10.10 16.15 9.83
N LEU A 295 9.57 15.29 8.95
CA LEU A 295 9.90 13.86 8.93
C LEU A 295 11.36 13.62 8.55
N LYS A 296 11.93 14.39 7.61
CA LYS A 296 13.36 14.32 7.29
C LYS A 296 14.23 14.69 8.49
N ALA A 297 13.87 15.72 9.23
CA ALA A 297 14.57 16.11 10.46
C ALA A 297 14.47 15.02 11.55
N ALA A 298 13.33 14.33 11.64
CA ALA A 298 13.08 13.28 12.63
C ALA A 298 13.47 11.85 12.18
N ARG A 299 14.28 11.70 11.11
CA ARG A 299 14.62 10.39 10.52
C ARG A 299 15.35 9.45 11.49
N GLN A 300 16.11 10.00 12.44
CA GLN A 300 16.78 9.21 13.48
C GLN A 300 15.89 8.93 14.70
N THR A 301 14.77 9.61 14.82
CA THR A 301 13.82 9.43 15.93
C THR A 301 12.77 8.38 15.62
N PHE A 302 12.27 8.37 14.38
CA PHE A 302 11.19 7.47 13.97
C PHE A 302 11.63 6.42 12.97
N ARG A 303 11.09 5.22 13.13
CA ARG A 303 10.98 4.22 12.08
C ARG A 303 9.69 4.43 11.31
N ILE A 304 9.79 4.62 9.99
CA ILE A 304 8.65 4.64 9.06
C ILE A 304 8.71 3.35 8.24
N THR A 305 7.67 2.53 8.31
CA THR A 305 7.52 1.27 7.57
C THR A 305 6.13 1.18 6.94
N VAL A 306 5.82 0.07 6.27
CA VAL A 306 4.48 -0.22 5.72
C VAL A 306 3.79 -1.29 6.58
N GLY A 307 2.48 -1.18 6.77
CA GLY A 307 1.69 -2.20 7.46
C GLY A 307 1.54 -3.48 6.63
N ASP A 308 1.42 -4.62 7.30
CA ASP A 308 1.42 -5.96 6.68
C ASP A 308 0.32 -6.16 5.62
N LYS A 309 -0.92 -5.76 5.93
CA LYS A 309 -2.10 -6.02 5.08
C LYS A 309 -2.86 -4.77 4.65
N ASP A 310 -2.53 -3.60 5.19
CA ASP A 310 -3.30 -2.37 4.97
C ASP A 310 -2.71 -1.45 3.89
N GLY A 311 -1.43 -1.64 3.55
CA GLY A 311 -0.68 -0.88 2.55
C GLY A 311 -0.32 0.55 2.97
N ALA A 312 -0.59 0.93 4.22
CA ALA A 312 -0.36 2.28 4.71
C ALA A 312 0.98 2.41 5.43
N PHE A 313 1.44 3.65 5.59
CA PHE A 313 2.58 3.92 6.45
C PHE A 313 2.23 3.65 7.92
N VAL A 314 3.16 2.98 8.59
CA VAL A 314 3.21 2.85 10.05
C VAL A 314 4.44 3.61 10.53
N ILE A 315 4.24 4.51 11.49
CA ILE A 315 5.32 5.30 12.10
C ILE A 315 5.39 5.01 13.60
N MET A 316 6.59 4.78 14.11
CA MET A 316 6.84 4.50 15.52
C MET A 316 8.23 4.97 15.95
N PRO A 317 8.51 5.20 17.24
CA PRO A 317 9.86 5.44 17.72
C PRO A 317 10.82 4.31 17.35
N GLN A 318 12.09 4.63 17.07
CA GLN A 318 13.09 3.58 16.79
C GLN A 318 13.25 2.58 17.95
N ASP A 319 13.10 3.03 19.20
CA ASP A 319 13.25 2.15 20.35
C ASP A 319 12.12 1.12 20.44
N LEU A 320 10.89 1.50 20.04
CA LEU A 320 9.77 0.56 19.96
C LEU A 320 9.99 -0.49 18.85
N ASP A 321 10.48 -0.08 17.67
CA ASP A 321 10.84 -1.01 16.58
C ASP A 321 11.92 -2.01 17.01
N LYS A 322 12.94 -1.53 17.73
CA LYS A 322 14.00 -2.36 18.31
C LYS A 322 13.47 -3.30 19.37
N ALA A 323 12.64 -2.84 20.31
CA ALA A 323 12.05 -3.66 21.35
C ALA A 323 11.18 -4.78 20.76
N LEU A 324 10.31 -4.46 19.79
CA LEU A 324 9.48 -5.42 19.07
C LEU A 324 10.33 -6.49 18.37
N THR A 325 11.38 -6.05 17.68
CA THR A 325 12.25 -6.96 16.95
C THR A 325 13.08 -7.83 17.87
N ASN A 326 13.65 -7.27 18.94
CA ASN A 326 14.40 -8.04 19.93
C ASN A 326 13.51 -9.08 20.62
N SER A 327 12.26 -8.73 20.94
CA SER A 327 11.29 -9.68 21.50
C SER A 327 10.98 -10.83 20.54
N ALA A 328 10.95 -10.59 19.23
CA ALA A 328 10.76 -11.65 18.23
C ALA A 328 12.01 -12.51 18.04
N LEU A 329 13.20 -11.91 18.10
CA LEU A 329 14.48 -12.60 17.98
C LEU A 329 14.86 -13.40 19.24
N ALA A 330 14.20 -13.16 20.37
CA ALA A 330 14.35 -13.92 21.60
C ALA A 330 13.66 -15.30 21.57
N ASP A 331 12.91 -15.63 20.51
CA ASP A 331 12.37 -16.97 20.33
C ASP A 331 13.49 -17.95 19.93
N ASP A 332 14.07 -18.59 20.93
CA ASP A 332 15.15 -19.57 20.78
C ASP A 332 14.71 -20.85 20.03
N SER A 333 13.41 -21.06 19.80
CA SER A 333 12.95 -22.17 18.94
C SER A 333 13.12 -21.87 17.44
N ILE A 334 13.24 -20.58 17.08
CA ILE A 334 13.34 -20.12 15.68
C ILE A 334 14.72 -19.53 15.40
N TYR A 335 15.26 -18.72 16.32
CA TYR A 335 16.46 -17.94 16.11
C TYR A 335 17.58 -18.30 17.08
N GLU A 336 18.81 -17.92 16.71
CA GLU A 336 19.98 -17.97 17.59
C GLU A 336 20.93 -16.82 17.25
N THR A 337 21.78 -16.44 18.21
CA THR A 337 22.88 -15.51 17.93
C THR A 337 23.92 -16.15 17.02
N SER A 338 24.50 -15.36 16.13
CA SER A 338 25.51 -15.83 15.18
C SER A 338 26.66 -14.83 15.03
N SER A 339 27.49 -15.01 14.00
CA SER A 339 28.65 -14.15 13.75
C SER A 339 28.87 -13.88 12.27
N TYR A 340 29.64 -12.83 11.98
CA TYR A 340 30.10 -12.57 10.61
C TYR A 340 30.94 -13.74 10.04
N ARG A 341 31.71 -14.42 10.89
CA ARG A 341 32.48 -15.62 10.50
C ARG A 341 31.58 -16.74 10.01
N SER A 342 30.46 -16.99 10.72
CA SER A 342 29.44 -17.97 10.30
C SER A 342 28.83 -17.58 8.95
N PHE A 343 28.43 -16.32 8.77
CA PHE A 343 27.94 -15.80 7.49
C PHE A 343 28.91 -16.08 6.34
N HIS A 344 30.20 -15.75 6.55
CA HIS A 344 31.24 -15.95 5.54
C HIS A 344 31.44 -17.45 5.22
N GLN A 345 31.46 -18.31 6.23
CA GLN A 345 31.59 -19.75 6.05
C GLN A 345 30.41 -20.32 5.23
N LYS A 346 29.17 -19.95 5.57
CA LYS A 346 27.97 -20.38 4.81
C LYS A 346 28.02 -19.89 3.37
N HIS A 347 28.47 -18.65 3.13
CA HIS A 347 28.68 -18.12 1.79
C HIS A 347 29.68 -18.95 0.98
N GLN A 348 30.82 -19.33 1.57
CA GLN A 348 31.84 -20.15 0.91
C GLN A 348 31.32 -21.55 0.57
N ILE A 349 30.56 -22.18 1.48
CA ILE A 349 29.92 -23.48 1.24
C ILE A 349 28.96 -23.38 0.06
N LEU A 350 28.11 -22.36 0.01
CA LEU A 350 27.23 -22.11 -1.12
C LEU A 350 28.01 -21.92 -2.41
N GLU A 351 29.05 -21.10 -2.41
CA GLU A 351 29.87 -20.87 -3.61
C GLU A 351 30.52 -22.18 -4.11
N ALA A 352 31.01 -23.03 -3.20
CA ALA A 352 31.56 -24.33 -3.54
C ALA A 352 30.52 -25.27 -4.16
N ALA A 353 29.33 -25.36 -3.56
CA ALA A 353 28.21 -26.15 -4.09
C ALA A 353 27.80 -25.69 -5.50
N VAL A 354 27.66 -24.37 -5.68
CA VAL A 354 27.33 -23.75 -6.99
C VAL A 354 28.39 -24.08 -8.03
N LYS A 355 29.67 -23.94 -7.69
CA LYS A 355 30.77 -24.27 -8.61
C LYS A 355 30.76 -25.76 -8.94
N CYS A 356 30.54 -26.64 -7.97
CA CYS A 356 30.51 -28.08 -8.17
C CYS A 356 29.39 -28.50 -9.14
N VAL A 357 28.16 -28.04 -8.89
CA VAL A 357 26.97 -28.45 -9.65
C VAL A 357 26.95 -27.79 -11.03
N LEU A 358 27.10 -26.47 -11.11
CA LEU A 358 26.91 -25.76 -12.37
C LEU A 358 28.05 -26.00 -13.38
N ARG A 359 29.26 -26.36 -12.94
CA ARG A 359 30.39 -26.74 -13.84
C ARG A 359 30.10 -27.97 -14.70
N LYS A 360 29.16 -28.82 -14.29
CA LYS A 360 28.73 -29.99 -15.07
C LYS A 360 27.97 -29.60 -16.35
N ARG A 361 27.52 -28.34 -16.45
CA ARG A 361 26.57 -27.88 -17.49
C ARG A 361 26.99 -26.62 -18.21
N TRP A 362 27.65 -25.70 -17.53
CA TRP A 362 27.97 -24.38 -18.08
C TRP A 362 29.45 -24.03 -17.99
N ASP A 363 29.89 -23.10 -18.83
CA ASP A 363 31.26 -22.60 -18.82
C ASP A 363 31.50 -21.64 -17.64
N ALA A 364 32.77 -21.47 -17.26
CA ALA A 364 33.14 -20.64 -16.10
C ALA A 364 32.60 -19.20 -16.18
N LYS A 365 32.50 -18.62 -17.38
CA LYS A 365 31.95 -17.27 -17.58
C LYS A 365 30.48 -17.21 -17.24
N THR A 366 29.69 -18.21 -17.65
CA THR A 366 28.27 -18.29 -17.32
C THR A 366 28.06 -18.53 -15.84
N ILE A 367 28.80 -19.47 -15.25
CA ILE A 367 28.67 -19.82 -13.84
C ILE A 367 28.99 -18.62 -12.94
N SER A 368 29.98 -17.79 -13.31
CA SER A 368 30.33 -16.55 -12.57
C SER A 368 29.19 -15.55 -12.38
N ARG A 369 28.09 -15.73 -13.11
CA ARG A 369 26.88 -14.91 -12.94
C ARG A 369 26.05 -15.34 -11.75
N PHE A 370 26.23 -16.55 -11.21
CA PHE A 370 25.35 -17.16 -10.21
C PHE A 370 25.83 -17.02 -8.76
N TRP A 371 26.98 -16.38 -8.52
CA TRP A 371 27.42 -15.97 -7.18
C TRP A 371 27.84 -14.50 -7.17
N THR A 372 28.15 -13.98 -5.98
CA THR A 372 28.68 -12.62 -5.78
C THR A 372 29.92 -12.70 -4.90
N ASN A 373 30.97 -11.94 -5.24
CA ASN A 373 32.20 -11.88 -4.44
C ASN A 373 32.03 -11.02 -3.18
N HIS A 374 31.02 -10.15 -3.18
CA HIS A 374 30.71 -9.24 -2.09
C HIS A 374 29.20 -9.30 -1.80
N PRO A 375 28.71 -10.38 -1.19
CA PRO A 375 27.30 -10.49 -0.84
C PRO A 375 26.91 -9.46 0.23
N GLU A 376 25.73 -8.88 0.08
CA GLU A 376 25.10 -8.13 1.16
C GLU A 376 24.67 -9.09 2.27
N VAL A 377 24.92 -8.74 3.53
CA VAL A 377 24.42 -9.54 4.66
C VAL A 377 22.90 -9.36 4.72
N PRO A 378 22.10 -10.45 4.69
CA PRO A 378 20.65 -10.34 4.83
C PRO A 378 20.25 -9.54 6.07
N THR A 379 19.18 -8.77 5.98
CA THR A 379 18.73 -7.89 7.08
C THR A 379 17.34 -8.25 7.55
N TYR A 380 17.14 -8.25 8.87
CA TYR A 380 15.84 -8.48 9.47
C TYR A 380 15.07 -7.16 9.64
N TYR A 381 13.79 -7.16 9.30
CA TYR A 381 12.85 -6.13 9.70
C TYR A 381 11.44 -6.70 9.93
N SER A 382 10.63 -5.98 10.68
CA SER A 382 9.26 -6.37 11.01
C SER A 382 8.24 -5.53 10.23
N LEU A 383 7.22 -6.18 9.67
CA LEU A 383 6.00 -5.49 9.22
C LEU A 383 4.94 -5.55 10.32
N ILE A 384 4.33 -4.42 10.66
CA ILE A 384 3.32 -4.39 11.73
C ILE A 384 1.99 -4.95 11.23
N LYS A 385 1.41 -5.89 11.97
CA LYS A 385 0.08 -6.45 11.69
C LYS A 385 -1.00 -5.51 12.25
N THR A 386 -1.16 -4.35 11.61
CA THR A 386 -2.12 -3.31 12.02
C THR A 386 -3.57 -3.81 12.15
N HIS A 387 -3.95 -4.82 11.37
CA HIS A 387 -5.25 -5.49 11.41
C HIS A 387 -5.48 -6.36 12.66
N LYS A 388 -4.44 -6.63 13.46
CA LYS A 388 -4.51 -7.36 14.72
C LYS A 388 -4.44 -6.44 15.94
N LEU A 389 -4.42 -5.12 15.73
CA LEU A 389 -4.51 -4.15 16.81
C LEU A 389 -5.96 -4.06 17.31
N GLU A 390 -6.14 -3.98 18.61
CA GLU A 390 -7.46 -3.86 19.24
C GLU A 390 -8.12 -2.51 18.91
N GLN A 391 -9.45 -2.50 18.75
CA GLN A 391 -10.17 -1.38 18.15
C GLN A 391 -10.36 -0.14 19.06
N ASN A 392 -9.89 -0.15 20.32
CA ASN A 392 -10.07 0.97 21.26
C ASN A 392 -8.82 1.28 22.12
N VAL A 393 -7.64 0.83 21.70
CA VAL A 393 -6.40 1.06 22.46
C VAL A 393 -5.84 2.45 22.15
N ASP A 394 -5.34 3.13 23.19
CA ASP A 394 -4.53 4.33 23.00
C ASP A 394 -3.20 3.94 22.32
N LEU A 395 -3.16 4.14 21.00
CA LEU A 395 -2.00 3.83 20.19
C LEU A 395 -0.75 4.64 20.58
N ALA A 396 -0.91 5.76 21.29
CA ALA A 396 0.24 6.54 21.75
C ALA A 396 0.98 5.85 22.91
N ASN A 397 0.29 5.05 23.72
CA ASN A 397 0.82 4.38 24.90
C ASN A 397 0.62 2.85 24.82
N ILE A 398 0.79 2.30 23.62
CA ILE A 398 0.57 0.87 23.35
C ILE A 398 1.73 0.01 23.89
N GLU A 399 1.39 -1.10 24.55
CA GLU A 399 2.37 -2.07 25.02
C GLU A 399 2.94 -2.92 23.86
N THR A 400 4.24 -3.21 23.92
CA THR A 400 4.95 -4.01 22.92
C THR A 400 4.33 -5.40 22.71
N SER A 401 3.84 -6.03 23.78
CA SER A 401 3.22 -7.37 23.79
C SER A 401 1.95 -7.46 22.91
N SER A 402 1.21 -6.36 22.81
CA SER A 402 -0.03 -6.26 22.04
C SER A 402 0.21 -6.14 20.53
N ILE A 403 1.42 -5.74 20.12
CA ILE A 403 1.75 -5.51 18.72
C ILE A 403 2.28 -6.79 18.10
N LYS A 404 1.51 -7.38 17.18
CA LYS A 404 1.98 -8.51 16.37
C LYS A 404 2.72 -8.03 15.13
N THR A 405 3.76 -8.77 14.74
CA THR A 405 4.59 -8.45 13.57
C THR A 405 4.63 -9.62 12.58
N ARG A 406 5.06 -9.34 11.34
CA ARG A 406 5.51 -10.34 10.37
C ARG A 406 7.03 -10.19 10.21
N PRO A 407 7.82 -11.22 10.54
CA PRO A 407 9.27 -11.18 10.37
C PRO A 407 9.64 -11.25 8.88
N ILE A 408 10.55 -10.38 8.43
CA ILE A 408 11.12 -10.44 7.08
C ILE A 408 12.63 -10.42 7.18
N ILE A 409 13.28 -11.45 6.61
CA ILE A 409 14.73 -11.47 6.39
C ILE A 409 14.96 -11.17 4.91
N SER A 410 15.39 -9.95 4.60
CA SER A 410 15.67 -9.54 3.22
C SER A 410 16.98 -10.15 2.74
N SER A 411 16.88 -11.10 1.81
CA SER A 411 18.04 -11.75 1.18
C SER A 411 18.45 -11.10 -0.15
N CYS A 412 17.89 -9.92 -0.47
CA CYS A 412 18.25 -9.16 -1.68
C CYS A 412 19.75 -8.88 -1.69
N GLY A 413 20.43 -9.22 -2.78
CA GLY A 413 21.89 -9.02 -2.90
C GLY A 413 22.74 -9.96 -2.04
N GLY A 414 22.10 -10.84 -1.23
CA GLY A 414 22.79 -11.79 -0.39
C GLY A 414 23.32 -13.03 -1.13
N PRO A 415 24.02 -13.92 -0.41
CA PRO A 415 24.70 -15.08 -1.02
C PRO A 415 23.76 -15.96 -1.86
N ALA A 416 22.56 -16.21 -1.33
CA ALA A 416 21.58 -17.13 -1.90
C ALA A 416 20.70 -16.53 -3.01
N ASP A 417 20.69 -15.20 -3.22
CA ASP A 417 19.70 -14.52 -4.10
C ASP A 417 19.72 -15.06 -5.54
N ARG A 418 20.93 -15.22 -6.09
CA ARG A 418 21.16 -15.64 -7.48
C ARG A 418 20.82 -17.11 -7.73
N ILE A 419 21.17 -17.99 -6.78
CA ILE A 419 20.88 -19.43 -6.88
C ILE A 419 19.43 -19.73 -6.58
N SER A 420 18.86 -19.04 -5.60
CA SER A 420 17.44 -19.14 -5.30
C SER A 420 16.59 -18.74 -6.51
N TRP A 421 17.01 -17.75 -7.30
CA TRP A 421 16.38 -17.44 -8.58
C TRP A 421 16.43 -18.59 -9.59
N LEU A 422 17.60 -19.25 -9.72
CA LEU A 422 17.76 -20.38 -10.63
C LEU A 422 16.87 -21.56 -10.21
N LEU A 423 16.89 -21.90 -8.92
CA LEU A 423 16.05 -22.95 -8.35
C LEU A 423 14.57 -22.69 -8.60
N VAL A 424 14.08 -21.45 -8.42
CA VAL A 424 12.69 -21.10 -8.75
C VAL A 424 12.40 -21.34 -10.23
N LYS A 425 13.31 -20.97 -11.14
CA LYS A 425 13.12 -21.17 -12.58
C LYS A 425 13.09 -22.64 -12.98
N LEU A 426 13.90 -23.47 -12.34
CA LEU A 426 13.95 -24.91 -12.58
C LEU A 426 12.72 -25.62 -12.02
N LEU A 427 12.30 -25.24 -10.82
CA LEU A 427 11.34 -26.02 -10.02
C LEU A 427 9.90 -25.51 -10.13
N SER A 428 9.66 -24.27 -10.56
CA SER A 428 8.29 -23.73 -10.66
C SER A 428 7.35 -24.56 -11.55
N PRO A 429 7.79 -25.24 -12.63
CA PRO A 429 6.91 -26.11 -13.40
C PRO A 429 6.31 -27.26 -12.58
N LEU A 430 6.99 -27.73 -11.52
CA LEU A 430 6.48 -28.78 -10.64
C LEU A 430 5.20 -28.36 -9.91
N LEU A 431 4.97 -27.06 -9.72
CA LEU A 431 3.77 -26.56 -9.05
C LEU A 431 2.48 -26.90 -9.82
N HIS A 432 2.57 -27.23 -11.11
CA HIS A 432 1.44 -27.73 -11.89
C HIS A 432 0.87 -29.04 -11.34
N TYR A 433 1.69 -29.85 -10.67
CA TYR A 433 1.32 -31.15 -10.08
C TYR A 433 0.84 -31.04 -8.64
N VAL A 434 0.82 -29.83 -8.08
CA VAL A 434 0.23 -29.57 -6.77
C VAL A 434 -1.26 -29.30 -6.96
N GLY A 435 -2.07 -30.35 -6.87
CA GLY A 435 -3.49 -30.31 -7.24
C GLY A 435 -4.35 -29.32 -6.44
N SER A 436 -3.99 -29.04 -5.18
CA SER A 436 -4.66 -28.04 -4.35
C SER A 436 -4.28 -26.61 -4.71
N HIS A 437 -3.12 -26.38 -5.33
CA HIS A 437 -2.56 -25.05 -5.54
C HIS A 437 -3.33 -24.25 -6.60
N ILE A 438 -3.53 -22.96 -6.32
CA ILE A 438 -3.99 -21.94 -7.24
C ILE A 438 -3.06 -20.73 -7.18
N VAL A 439 -2.88 -20.02 -8.30
CA VAL A 439 -1.96 -18.87 -8.36
C VAL A 439 -2.65 -17.50 -8.31
N ASN A 440 -3.98 -17.44 -8.37
CA ASN A 440 -4.74 -16.19 -8.27
C ASN A 440 -6.25 -16.42 -8.04
N SER A 441 -7.00 -15.34 -7.82
CA SER A 441 -8.46 -15.39 -7.63
C SER A 441 -9.24 -15.81 -8.88
N HIS A 442 -8.69 -15.66 -10.09
CA HIS A 442 -9.37 -16.09 -11.32
C HIS A 442 -9.44 -17.61 -11.40
N GLU A 443 -8.33 -18.31 -11.16
CA GLU A 443 -8.32 -19.77 -11.10
C GLU A 443 -9.23 -20.31 -10.00
N PHE A 444 -9.32 -19.62 -8.87
CA PHE A 444 -10.28 -19.96 -7.82
C PHE A 444 -11.73 -19.83 -8.30
N VAL A 445 -12.08 -18.69 -8.93
CA VAL A 445 -13.42 -18.45 -9.47
C VAL A 445 -13.78 -19.49 -10.52
N ASP A 446 -12.87 -19.79 -11.45
CA ASP A 446 -13.07 -20.84 -12.44
C ASP A 446 -13.29 -22.19 -11.76
N ALA A 447 -12.45 -22.58 -10.80
CA ALA A 447 -12.56 -23.86 -10.11
C ALA A 447 -13.88 -24.00 -9.34
N ILE A 448 -14.32 -22.96 -8.64
CA ILE A 448 -15.52 -23.03 -7.78
C ILE A 448 -16.82 -22.94 -8.60
N GLN A 449 -16.83 -22.24 -9.75
CA GLN A 449 -17.99 -22.15 -10.63
C GLN A 449 -18.39 -23.51 -11.22
N HIS A 450 -17.41 -24.40 -11.44
CA HIS A 450 -17.65 -25.76 -11.93
C HIS A 450 -18.01 -26.75 -10.80
N CYS A 451 -17.97 -26.33 -9.54
CA CYS A 451 -18.28 -27.18 -8.40
C CYS A 451 -19.79 -27.21 -8.13
N ARG A 452 -20.41 -28.40 -8.18
CA ARG A 452 -21.79 -28.60 -7.74
C ARG A 452 -21.81 -28.92 -6.25
N VAL A 453 -22.38 -28.01 -5.47
CA VAL A 453 -22.37 -28.13 -4.00
C VAL A 453 -23.72 -28.66 -3.50
N PRO A 454 -23.75 -29.80 -2.78
CA PRO A 454 -24.97 -30.31 -2.15
C PRO A 454 -25.54 -29.33 -1.12
N THR A 455 -26.85 -29.37 -0.88
CA THR A 455 -27.51 -28.51 0.12
C THR A 455 -27.06 -28.79 1.56
N SER A 456 -26.60 -30.01 1.84
CA SER A 456 -26.03 -30.40 3.14
C SER A 456 -24.58 -29.94 3.34
N ALA A 457 -23.92 -29.45 2.29
CA ALA A 457 -22.51 -29.12 2.35
C ALA A 457 -22.24 -27.90 3.23
N TYR A 458 -21.05 -27.88 3.81
CA TYR A 458 -20.53 -26.80 4.63
C TYR A 458 -19.19 -26.35 4.04
N TYR A 459 -18.85 -25.07 4.19
CA TYR A 459 -17.62 -24.52 3.64
C TYR A 459 -17.01 -23.54 4.63
N VAL A 460 -15.68 -23.60 4.75
CA VAL A 460 -14.86 -22.82 5.67
C VAL A 460 -13.54 -22.48 5.00
N SER A 461 -12.81 -21.54 5.59
CA SER A 461 -11.43 -21.25 5.21
C SER A 461 -10.48 -21.84 6.26
N PHE A 462 -9.42 -22.52 5.84
CA PHE A 462 -8.31 -22.86 6.74
C PHE A 462 -7.13 -21.89 6.52
N ASP A 463 -6.50 -21.45 7.61
CA ASP A 463 -5.32 -20.56 7.57
C ASP A 463 -4.15 -21.22 8.30
N ALA A 464 -3.00 -21.34 7.62
CA ALA A 464 -1.79 -21.90 8.22
C ALA A 464 -1.10 -20.89 9.15
N VAL A 465 -1.00 -21.22 10.44
CA VAL A 465 -0.47 -20.33 11.47
C VAL A 465 1.05 -20.19 11.32
N SER A 466 1.51 -18.97 11.02
CA SER A 466 2.93 -18.62 10.93
C SER A 466 3.73 -19.57 10.02
N LEU A 467 3.14 -19.96 8.89
CA LEU A 467 3.64 -20.99 7.97
C LEU A 467 5.17 -21.00 7.82
N TYR A 468 5.76 -19.93 7.30
CA TYR A 468 7.18 -19.90 6.95
C TYR A 468 8.12 -20.17 8.13
N THR A 469 7.84 -19.68 9.33
CA THR A 469 8.71 -19.90 10.50
C THR A 469 8.58 -21.30 11.10
N ASN A 470 7.49 -22.01 10.77
CA ASN A 470 7.17 -23.33 11.32
C ASN A 470 7.55 -24.50 10.40
N ILE A 471 7.83 -24.23 9.11
CA ILE A 471 8.26 -25.26 8.17
C ILE A 471 9.60 -25.89 8.60
N ASP A 472 9.67 -27.22 8.54
CA ASP A 472 10.94 -27.94 8.63
C ASP A 472 11.64 -27.92 7.26
N ASN A 473 12.86 -27.37 7.23
CA ASN A 473 13.58 -27.16 5.98
C ASN A 473 13.93 -28.48 5.28
N ASN A 474 14.32 -29.50 6.05
CA ASN A 474 14.73 -30.79 5.50
C ASN A 474 13.52 -31.56 4.97
N ALA A 475 12.39 -31.53 5.69
CA ALA A 475 11.15 -32.14 5.24
C ALA A 475 10.60 -31.45 3.99
N ALA A 476 10.70 -30.12 3.88
CA ALA A 476 10.32 -29.39 2.68
C ALA A 476 11.20 -29.75 1.46
N VAL A 477 12.52 -29.91 1.66
CA VAL A 477 13.42 -30.37 0.59
C VAL A 477 13.07 -31.80 0.16
N ARG A 478 12.86 -32.73 1.10
CA ARG A 478 12.45 -34.11 0.79
C ARG A 478 11.13 -34.15 0.01
N ALA A 479 10.10 -33.45 0.47
CA ALA A 479 8.80 -33.39 -0.22
C ALA A 479 8.94 -32.86 -1.66
N LEU A 480 9.82 -31.89 -1.88
CA LEU A 480 10.12 -31.38 -3.22
C LEU A 480 10.86 -32.40 -4.08
N LEU A 481 11.85 -33.10 -3.54
CA LEU A 481 12.60 -34.13 -4.27
C LEU A 481 11.71 -35.34 -4.62
N GLU A 482 10.79 -35.73 -3.73
CA GLU A 482 9.75 -36.73 -4.01
C GLU A 482 8.85 -36.29 -5.18
N LEU A 483 8.34 -35.06 -5.13
CA LEU A 483 7.53 -34.51 -6.22
C LEU A 483 8.31 -34.45 -7.55
N LEU A 484 9.56 -34.02 -7.49
CA LEU A 484 10.45 -33.98 -8.65
C LEU A 484 10.68 -35.39 -9.23
N ASN A 485 10.94 -36.38 -8.36
CA ASN A 485 11.17 -37.75 -8.80
C ASN A 485 9.94 -38.34 -9.49
N ASN A 486 8.74 -38.06 -8.98
CA ASN A 486 7.48 -38.53 -9.57
C ASN A 486 7.18 -37.93 -10.94
N HIS A 487 7.67 -36.72 -11.24
CA HIS A 487 7.40 -35.99 -12.49
C HIS A 487 8.66 -35.67 -13.30
N ARG A 488 9.75 -36.42 -13.09
CA ARG A 488 11.07 -36.17 -13.70
C ARG A 488 11.07 -36.25 -15.22
N GLU A 489 10.16 -37.02 -15.81
CA GLU A 489 10.04 -37.20 -17.26
C GLU A 489 9.19 -36.10 -17.90
N GLU A 490 8.33 -35.45 -17.11
CA GLU A 490 7.35 -34.47 -17.56
C GLU A 490 7.89 -33.03 -17.42
N VAL A 491 8.85 -32.82 -16.51
CA VAL A 491 9.48 -31.51 -16.27
C VAL A 491 10.92 -31.48 -16.76
N SER A 492 11.25 -30.48 -17.57
CA SER A 492 12.64 -30.27 -18.01
C SER A 492 13.49 -29.65 -16.91
N MET A 493 14.36 -30.46 -16.30
CA MET A 493 15.35 -30.02 -15.31
C MET A 493 16.66 -29.48 -15.90
N TRP A 494 16.68 -29.16 -17.20
CA TRP A 494 17.87 -28.67 -17.93
C TRP A 494 19.15 -29.49 -17.70
N GLY A 495 18.98 -30.79 -17.48
CA GLY A 495 20.07 -31.73 -17.23
C GLY A 495 20.58 -31.75 -15.79
N PHE A 496 20.01 -31.00 -14.85
CA PHE A 496 20.32 -31.17 -13.42
C PHE A 496 19.73 -32.49 -12.91
N SER A 497 20.51 -33.27 -12.15
CA SER A 497 20.01 -34.46 -11.45
C SER A 497 19.28 -34.07 -10.16
N ASN A 498 18.61 -35.03 -9.53
CA ASN A 498 17.97 -34.80 -8.23
C ASN A 498 19.01 -34.44 -7.16
N GLU A 499 20.17 -35.09 -7.19
CA GLU A 499 21.29 -34.82 -6.27
C GLU A 499 21.87 -33.42 -6.49
N ASP A 500 21.98 -32.97 -7.74
CA ASP A 500 22.39 -31.59 -8.05
C ASP A 500 21.43 -30.56 -7.46
N VAL A 501 20.13 -30.82 -7.54
CA VAL A 501 19.07 -29.95 -7.00
C VAL A 501 19.10 -29.95 -5.48
N GLU A 502 19.25 -31.12 -4.85
CA GLU A 502 19.36 -31.28 -3.41
C GLU A 502 20.54 -30.48 -2.84
N ILE A 503 21.75 -30.67 -3.41
CA ILE A 503 22.97 -29.95 -3.00
C ILE A 503 22.75 -28.42 -3.08
N LEU A 504 22.14 -27.93 -4.16
CA LEU A 504 21.88 -26.51 -4.32
C LEU A 504 20.82 -26.00 -3.33
N LEU A 505 19.78 -26.77 -3.04
CA LEU A 505 18.73 -26.40 -2.07
C LEU A 505 19.28 -26.32 -0.66
N GLU A 506 19.98 -27.36 -0.21
CA GLU A 506 20.55 -27.42 1.14
C GLU A 506 21.55 -26.28 1.37
N ALA A 507 22.46 -26.06 0.41
CA ALA A 507 23.43 -24.96 0.50
C ALA A 507 22.75 -23.58 0.47
N THR A 508 21.66 -23.45 -0.28
CA THR A 508 20.86 -22.22 -0.36
C THR A 508 20.14 -21.93 0.96
N LEU A 509 19.50 -22.93 1.56
CA LEU A 509 18.76 -22.81 2.83
C LEU A 509 19.71 -22.67 4.03
N ALA A 510 20.92 -23.22 3.95
CA ALA A 510 21.97 -23.03 4.95
C ALA A 510 22.50 -21.59 5.03
N CYS A 511 22.22 -20.73 4.03
CA CYS A 511 22.51 -19.30 4.08
C CYS A 511 21.47 -18.55 4.92
N ASN A 512 21.37 -18.90 6.19
CA ASN A 512 20.36 -18.45 7.14
C ASN A 512 20.84 -17.36 8.13
N VAL A 513 22.07 -16.86 7.95
CA VAL A 513 22.64 -15.80 8.80
C VAL A 513 22.21 -14.43 8.30
N PHE A 514 21.74 -13.61 9.22
CA PHE A 514 21.27 -12.24 8.96
C PHE A 514 21.72 -11.28 10.06
N ARG A 515 21.49 -9.98 9.84
CA ARG A 515 21.86 -8.91 10.76
C ARG A 515 20.65 -8.08 11.17
N PHE A 516 20.58 -7.75 12.46
CA PHE A 516 19.68 -6.75 13.02
C PHE A 516 20.44 -5.90 14.04
N ASN A 517 20.29 -4.57 13.98
CA ASN A 517 20.92 -3.63 14.91
C ASN A 517 22.41 -3.95 15.17
N ASN A 518 23.18 -4.14 14.09
CA ASN A 518 24.60 -4.51 14.10
C ASN A 518 24.96 -5.85 14.79
N THR A 519 23.97 -6.66 15.18
CA THR A 519 24.16 -7.99 15.75
C THR A 519 23.80 -9.06 14.73
N PHE A 520 24.54 -10.16 14.70
CA PHE A 520 24.32 -11.28 13.79
C PHE A 520 23.46 -12.35 14.46
N TYR A 521 22.53 -12.91 13.69
CA TYR A 521 21.62 -13.97 14.09
C TYR A 521 21.54 -15.03 12.99
N ALA A 522 21.09 -16.23 13.32
CA ALA A 522 20.74 -17.26 12.35
C ALA A 522 19.32 -17.76 12.59
N GLN A 523 18.60 -18.08 11.51
CA GLN A 523 17.30 -18.74 11.59
C GLN A 523 17.49 -20.26 11.58
N LYS A 524 17.27 -20.90 12.74
CA LYS A 524 17.44 -22.36 12.92
C LYS A 524 16.30 -23.16 12.29
N ARG A 525 15.07 -22.64 12.40
CA ARG A 525 13.86 -23.30 11.92
C ARG A 525 13.07 -22.38 11.00
N GLY A 526 12.45 -22.97 9.97
CA GLY A 526 11.64 -22.25 9.03
C GLY A 526 12.42 -21.73 7.82
N LEU A 527 11.63 -21.32 6.84
CA LEU A 527 12.07 -20.69 5.61
C LEU A 527 12.10 -19.16 5.82
N ALA A 528 13.24 -18.54 5.52
CA ALA A 528 13.36 -17.09 5.54
C ALA A 528 12.41 -16.46 4.49
N MET A 529 11.43 -15.65 4.90
CA MET A 529 10.40 -15.12 3.98
C MET A 529 10.94 -14.30 2.80
N GLY A 530 12.16 -13.74 2.89
CA GLY A 530 12.76 -12.95 1.81
C GLY A 530 13.66 -13.73 0.85
N ILE A 531 13.78 -15.06 0.98
CA ILE A 531 14.45 -15.91 -0.02
C ILE A 531 13.47 -16.32 -1.12
N ARG A 532 13.91 -16.31 -2.39
CA ARG A 532 13.00 -16.49 -3.55
C ARG A 532 12.34 -17.87 -3.62
N ILE A 533 13.03 -18.91 -3.15
CA ILE A 533 12.58 -20.30 -3.22
C ILE A 533 11.60 -20.67 -2.09
N ALA A 534 11.51 -19.86 -1.03
CA ALA A 534 10.67 -20.18 0.13
C ALA A 534 9.18 -20.38 -0.22
N PRO A 535 8.52 -19.54 -1.04
CA PRO A 535 7.12 -19.77 -1.40
C PRO A 535 6.90 -21.10 -2.12
N LEU A 536 7.81 -21.50 -3.01
CA LEU A 536 7.72 -22.77 -3.73
C LEU A 536 7.82 -23.96 -2.76
N LEU A 537 8.81 -23.94 -1.87
CA LEU A 537 8.99 -24.98 -0.85
C LEU A 537 7.78 -25.05 0.10
N ALA A 538 7.24 -23.90 0.49
CA ALA A 538 6.04 -23.85 1.33
C ALA A 538 4.82 -24.45 0.64
N ILE A 539 4.64 -24.18 -0.66
CA ILE A 539 3.53 -24.76 -1.43
C ILE A 539 3.62 -26.29 -1.49
N VAL A 540 4.82 -26.81 -1.79
CA VAL A 540 5.06 -28.26 -1.93
C VAL A 540 5.02 -28.98 -0.58
N PHE A 541 5.57 -28.38 0.48
CA PHE A 541 5.52 -28.95 1.82
C PHE A 541 4.08 -29.07 2.34
N LEU A 542 3.25 -28.04 2.12
CA LEU A 542 1.84 -28.13 2.47
C LEU A 542 1.10 -29.17 1.63
N ASP A 543 1.44 -29.34 0.35
CA ASP A 543 0.83 -30.41 -0.48
C ASP A 543 1.10 -31.81 0.07
N HIS A 544 2.31 -32.06 0.57
CA HIS A 544 2.67 -33.32 1.24
C HIS A 544 1.80 -33.56 2.49
N ILE A 545 1.62 -32.53 3.33
CA ILE A 545 0.75 -32.59 4.52
C ILE A 545 -0.72 -32.81 4.12
N GLU A 546 -1.19 -32.11 3.09
CA GLU A 546 -2.57 -32.13 2.63
C GLU A 546 -2.97 -33.49 2.07
N LYS A 547 -2.15 -34.08 1.19
CA LYS A 547 -2.39 -35.39 0.58
C LYS A 547 -2.62 -36.48 1.63
N ALA A 548 -1.91 -36.42 2.75
CA ALA A 548 -2.09 -37.34 3.86
C ALA A 548 -3.34 -37.04 4.72
N SER A 549 -3.84 -35.80 4.70
CA SER A 549 -4.86 -35.31 5.63
C SER A 549 -6.29 -35.31 5.10
N LEU A 550 -6.50 -35.37 3.78
CA LEU A 550 -7.84 -35.33 3.21
C LEU A 550 -8.69 -36.52 3.69
N THR A 551 -9.85 -36.23 4.28
CA THR A 551 -10.80 -37.27 4.72
C THR A 551 -11.88 -37.52 3.68
N LYS A 552 -12.58 -38.66 3.81
CA LYS A 552 -13.82 -38.90 3.06
C LYS A 552 -14.79 -37.75 3.34
N GLY A 553 -15.45 -37.26 2.29
CA GLY A 553 -16.46 -36.21 2.39
C GLY A 553 -15.97 -34.78 2.13
N ILE A 554 -14.69 -34.56 1.79
CA ILE A 554 -14.24 -33.30 1.19
C ILE A 554 -14.65 -33.28 -0.29
N ILE A 555 -15.34 -32.22 -0.70
CA ILE A 555 -15.92 -32.03 -2.04
C ILE A 555 -15.03 -31.12 -2.88
N PHE A 556 -14.49 -30.07 -2.27
CA PHE A 556 -13.65 -29.09 -2.93
C PHE A 556 -12.55 -28.65 -1.97
N TYR A 557 -11.33 -28.52 -2.47
CA TYR A 557 -10.18 -28.09 -1.69
C TYR A 557 -9.21 -27.35 -2.60
N LYS A 558 -9.03 -26.04 -2.37
CA LYS A 558 -8.06 -25.21 -3.10
C LYS A 558 -7.31 -24.29 -2.16
N ARG A 559 -6.02 -24.09 -2.40
CA ARG A 559 -5.12 -23.34 -1.54
C ARG A 559 -4.29 -22.32 -2.31
N TYR A 560 -4.27 -21.10 -1.80
CA TYR A 560 -3.35 -20.05 -2.21
C TYR A 560 -2.29 -19.87 -1.12
N ILE A 561 -1.13 -20.52 -1.30
CA ILE A 561 -0.03 -20.53 -0.33
C ILE A 561 -0.49 -21.03 1.05
N ASP A 562 -0.86 -20.16 1.98
CA ASP A 562 -1.32 -20.45 3.35
C ASP A 562 -2.84 -20.47 3.50
N ASP A 563 -3.57 -19.71 2.66
CA ASP A 563 -5.03 -19.60 2.70
C ASP A 563 -5.69 -20.77 1.93
N VAL A 564 -6.54 -21.56 2.59
CA VAL A 564 -7.28 -22.70 2.02
C VAL A 564 -8.78 -22.42 1.98
N PHE A 565 -9.42 -22.64 0.84
CA PHE A 565 -10.87 -22.74 0.73
C PHE A 565 -11.29 -24.20 0.62
N VAL A 566 -12.16 -24.66 1.52
CA VAL A 566 -12.59 -26.06 1.58
C VAL A 566 -14.11 -26.18 1.70
N ILE A 567 -14.67 -27.13 0.96
CA ILE A 567 -16.08 -27.52 1.03
C ILE A 567 -16.14 -28.99 1.44
N GLY A 568 -16.86 -29.26 2.52
CA GLY A 568 -17.15 -30.60 3.02
C GLY A 568 -18.62 -30.93 2.86
N SER A 569 -18.92 -32.23 2.80
CA SER A 569 -20.28 -32.78 2.83
C SER A 569 -21.04 -32.47 4.13
N SER A 570 -20.31 -32.16 5.21
CA SER A 570 -20.83 -31.71 6.50
C SER A 570 -19.76 -30.94 7.27
N PHE A 571 -20.16 -30.23 8.32
CA PHE A 571 -19.23 -29.59 9.27
C PHE A 571 -18.34 -30.61 10.00
N SER A 572 -18.85 -31.81 10.26
CA SER A 572 -18.07 -32.90 10.88
C SER A 572 -16.92 -33.38 9.99
N ALA A 573 -17.11 -33.40 8.66
CA ALA A 573 -16.04 -33.78 7.73
C ALA A 573 -14.91 -32.73 7.72
N LEU A 574 -15.28 -31.45 7.77
CA LEU A 574 -14.33 -30.34 7.83
C LEU A 574 -13.50 -30.35 9.12
N THR A 575 -14.15 -30.48 10.27
CA THR A 575 -13.49 -30.55 11.57
C THR A 575 -12.58 -31.78 11.69
N SER A 576 -12.98 -32.92 11.14
CA SER A 576 -12.14 -34.12 11.07
C SER A 576 -10.91 -33.91 10.18
N THR A 577 -11.08 -33.27 9.01
CA THR A 577 -9.95 -32.91 8.14
C THR A 577 -9.00 -31.93 8.83
N LEU A 578 -9.53 -30.92 9.52
CA LEU A 578 -8.73 -29.95 10.27
C LEU A 578 -7.93 -30.62 11.39
N ALA A 579 -8.56 -31.52 12.15
CA ALA A 579 -7.88 -32.29 13.20
C ALA A 579 -6.75 -33.14 12.62
N LYS A 580 -6.98 -33.78 11.46
CA LYS A 580 -5.95 -34.57 10.78
C LYS A 580 -4.81 -33.70 10.27
N LEU A 581 -5.08 -32.58 9.60
CA LEU A 581 -4.08 -31.58 9.20
C LEU A 581 -3.20 -31.17 10.39
N ASN A 582 -3.81 -30.86 11.54
CA ASN A 582 -3.12 -30.45 12.76
C ASN A 582 -2.36 -31.59 13.46
N SER A 583 -2.54 -32.84 13.06
CA SER A 583 -1.82 -34.01 13.59
C SER A 583 -0.61 -34.41 12.75
N MET A 584 -0.54 -33.98 11.48
CA MET A 584 0.51 -34.42 10.55
C MET A 584 1.89 -33.86 10.87
N ASP A 585 1.97 -32.67 11.45
CA ASP A 585 3.23 -32.02 11.80
C ASP A 585 3.12 -31.35 13.18
N VAL A 586 4.22 -31.38 13.93
CA VAL A 586 4.28 -30.84 15.28
C VAL A 586 4.15 -29.31 15.32
N ASN A 587 4.66 -28.61 14.30
CA ASN A 587 4.77 -27.15 14.24
C ASN A 587 3.75 -26.51 13.30
N ILE A 588 3.35 -27.17 12.21
CA ILE A 588 2.31 -26.66 11.31
C ILE A 588 0.94 -26.87 11.94
N LYS A 589 0.23 -25.77 12.13
CA LYS A 589 -1.15 -25.76 12.60
C LYS A 589 -2.01 -24.89 11.69
N PHE A 590 -3.27 -25.28 11.57
CA PHE A 590 -4.31 -24.61 10.82
C PHE A 590 -5.41 -24.13 11.76
N THR A 591 -5.88 -22.91 11.53
CA THR A 591 -7.11 -22.38 12.12
C THR A 591 -8.24 -22.44 11.12
N MET A 592 -9.49 -22.37 11.59
CA MET A 592 -10.69 -22.38 10.76
C MET A 592 -11.43 -21.06 10.92
N GLU A 593 -11.67 -20.39 9.79
CA GLU A 593 -12.53 -19.22 9.69
C GLU A 593 -13.87 -19.64 9.06
N ASP A 594 -14.96 -19.27 9.73
CA ASP A 594 -16.32 -19.57 9.29
C ASP A 594 -16.89 -18.42 8.46
N ARG A 595 -17.99 -18.69 7.77
CA ARG A 595 -18.76 -17.69 7.01
C ARG A 595 -19.37 -16.64 7.93
N ASP A 596 -19.57 -15.44 7.40
CA ASP A 596 -20.21 -14.33 8.09
C ASP A 596 -21.73 -14.55 8.27
N GLU A 597 -22.38 -13.60 8.95
CA GLU A 597 -23.83 -13.63 9.24
C GLU A 597 -24.70 -13.67 7.96
N ASP A 598 -24.19 -13.14 6.84
CA ASP A 598 -24.87 -13.16 5.53
C ASP A 598 -24.59 -14.46 4.75
N GLY A 599 -23.80 -15.36 5.33
CA GLY A 599 -23.38 -16.63 4.75
C GLY A 599 -22.25 -16.49 3.73
N PHE A 600 -21.55 -15.36 3.65
CA PHE A 600 -20.39 -15.21 2.79
C PHE A 600 -19.10 -15.63 3.48
N LEU A 601 -18.22 -16.31 2.75
CA LEU A 601 -16.88 -16.63 3.19
C LEU A 601 -15.85 -15.86 2.34
N PRO A 602 -15.05 -14.95 2.94
CA PRO A 602 -13.95 -14.30 2.26
C PRO A 602 -12.84 -15.28 1.83
N PHE A 603 -12.36 -15.14 0.59
CA PHE A 603 -11.19 -15.86 0.10
C PHE A 603 -10.48 -15.06 -1.00
N LEU A 604 -9.20 -14.74 -0.80
CA LEU A 604 -8.42 -13.83 -1.65
C LEU A 604 -9.13 -12.48 -1.88
N ASN A 605 -9.40 -12.12 -3.15
CA ASN A 605 -10.11 -10.91 -3.55
C ASN A 605 -11.61 -11.17 -3.81
N THR A 606 -12.13 -12.28 -3.27
CA THR A 606 -13.52 -12.71 -3.46
C THR A 606 -14.19 -12.96 -2.11
N ARG A 607 -15.52 -12.93 -2.09
CA ARG A 607 -16.31 -13.58 -1.04
C ARG A 607 -17.37 -14.44 -1.70
N VAL A 608 -17.57 -15.64 -1.19
CA VAL A 608 -18.40 -16.66 -1.81
C VAL A 608 -19.50 -17.09 -0.86
N ARG A 609 -20.71 -17.22 -1.38
CA ARG A 609 -21.84 -17.87 -0.75
C ARG A 609 -22.42 -18.90 -1.69
N PHE A 610 -23.06 -19.94 -1.18
CA PHE A 610 -23.78 -20.91 -2.01
C PHE A 610 -25.29 -20.74 -1.86
N CYS A 611 -25.97 -20.57 -3.00
CA CYS A 611 -27.42 -20.43 -3.10
C CYS A 611 -27.95 -21.55 -4.01
N ASN A 612 -28.76 -22.47 -3.49
CA ASN A 612 -29.28 -23.63 -4.22
C ASN A 612 -28.17 -24.43 -4.95
N GLY A 613 -27.03 -24.62 -4.27
CA GLY A 613 -25.87 -25.35 -4.81
C GLY A 613 -25.05 -24.61 -5.87
N LYS A 614 -25.39 -23.35 -6.19
CA LYS A 614 -24.62 -22.50 -7.10
C LYS A 614 -23.83 -21.44 -6.31
N PRO A 615 -22.56 -21.16 -6.67
CA PRO A 615 -21.79 -20.12 -6.02
C PRO A 615 -22.27 -18.73 -6.47
N GLU A 616 -22.59 -17.88 -5.49
CA GLU A 616 -22.68 -16.44 -5.62
C GLU A 616 -21.33 -15.85 -5.20
N ILE A 617 -20.64 -15.21 -6.14
CA ILE A 617 -19.29 -14.66 -5.95
C ILE A 617 -19.37 -13.14 -6.04
N ARG A 618 -18.79 -12.45 -5.06
CA ARG A 618 -18.65 -10.98 -5.06
C ARG A 618 -17.19 -10.59 -4.94
N TRP A 619 -16.85 -9.42 -5.49
CA TRP A 619 -15.53 -8.84 -5.26
C TRP A 619 -15.40 -8.42 -3.79
N TYR A 620 -14.25 -8.74 -3.19
CA TYR A 620 -14.01 -8.50 -1.78
C TYR A 620 -12.69 -7.78 -1.56
N ARG A 621 -12.70 -6.89 -0.57
CA ARG A 621 -11.51 -6.30 0.01
C ARG A 621 -11.57 -6.41 1.52
N LYS A 622 -10.45 -6.85 2.10
CA LYS A 622 -10.29 -6.96 3.55
C LYS A 622 -10.62 -5.61 4.22
N PRO A 623 -11.43 -5.57 5.29
CA PRO A 623 -11.77 -4.35 6.03
C PRO A 623 -10.56 -3.54 6.49
N SER A 624 -9.44 -4.21 6.75
CA SER A 624 -8.17 -3.58 7.14
C SER A 624 -7.51 -2.79 6.02
N SER A 625 -7.86 -2.99 4.75
CA SER A 625 -7.23 -2.30 3.62
C SER A 625 -7.52 -0.80 3.66
N LYS A 626 -6.48 0.03 3.60
CA LYS A 626 -6.65 1.49 3.45
C LYS A 626 -6.96 1.91 2.02
N ASN A 627 -7.10 0.97 1.09
CA ASN A 627 -7.41 1.20 -0.32
C ASN A 627 -6.49 2.26 -0.98
N ILE A 628 -5.21 2.27 -0.57
CA ILE A 628 -4.20 3.15 -1.14
C ILE A 628 -3.91 2.67 -2.56
N MET A 629 -4.06 3.60 -3.51
CA MET A 629 -3.67 3.41 -4.89
C MET A 629 -2.63 4.47 -5.25
N LEU A 630 -2.10 4.39 -6.46
CA LEU A 630 -1.35 5.50 -7.02
C LEU A 630 -2.22 6.76 -7.00
N HIS A 631 -1.88 7.74 -6.16
CA HIS A 631 -2.70 8.95 -6.00
C HIS A 631 -2.65 9.81 -7.26
N SER A 632 -3.75 10.49 -7.61
CA SER A 632 -3.84 11.29 -8.84
C SER A 632 -2.80 12.42 -8.93
N ARG A 633 -2.41 12.97 -7.77
CA ARG A 633 -1.35 14.00 -7.62
C ARG A 633 0.08 13.45 -7.65
N SER A 634 0.30 12.14 -7.63
CA SER A 634 1.66 11.59 -7.61
C SER A 634 2.46 11.95 -8.87
N ALA A 635 3.78 12.06 -8.78
CA ALA A 635 4.68 12.38 -9.90
C ALA A 635 4.90 11.17 -10.84
N HIS A 636 3.80 10.61 -11.33
CA HIS A 636 3.77 9.53 -12.29
C HIS A 636 3.11 9.98 -13.60
N PRO A 637 3.50 9.40 -14.75
CA PRO A 637 2.81 9.62 -16.00
C PRO A 637 1.30 9.38 -15.93
N THR A 638 0.53 10.20 -16.63
CA THR A 638 -0.95 10.10 -16.70
C THR A 638 -1.40 8.71 -17.13
N TYR A 639 -0.71 8.11 -18.11
CA TYR A 639 -1.08 6.78 -18.60
C TYR A 639 -0.93 5.68 -17.54
N MET A 640 0.05 5.79 -16.63
CA MET A 640 0.23 4.85 -15.53
C MET A 640 -0.90 4.97 -14.52
N LYS A 641 -1.26 6.20 -14.15
CA LYS A 641 -2.38 6.49 -13.24
C LYS A 641 -3.70 5.94 -13.80
N VAL A 642 -3.97 6.18 -15.08
CA VAL A 642 -5.18 5.67 -15.74
C VAL A 642 -5.17 4.14 -15.80
N ASN A 643 -4.02 3.50 -16.11
CA ASN A 643 -3.93 2.03 -16.14
C ASN A 643 -4.19 1.40 -14.76
N VAL A 644 -3.71 2.01 -13.68
CA VAL A 644 -4.01 1.54 -12.31
C VAL A 644 -5.52 1.57 -12.03
N VAL A 645 -6.22 2.62 -12.49
CA VAL A 645 -7.69 2.70 -12.35
C VAL A 645 -8.41 1.66 -13.23
N ARG A 646 -7.99 1.49 -14.50
CA ARG A 646 -8.55 0.46 -15.39
C ARG A 646 -8.37 -0.94 -14.82
N ASN A 647 -7.19 -1.24 -14.25
CA ASN A 647 -6.92 -2.54 -13.65
C ASN A 647 -7.80 -2.81 -12.43
N LEU A 648 -8.08 -1.80 -11.60
CA LEU A 648 -9.03 -1.96 -10.48
C LEU A 648 -10.42 -2.33 -10.99
N LYS A 649 -10.96 -1.56 -11.95
CA LYS A 649 -12.29 -1.80 -12.53
C LYS A 649 -12.37 -3.18 -13.19
N GLY A 650 -11.44 -3.47 -14.09
CA GLY A 650 -11.41 -4.75 -14.80
C GLY A 650 -11.18 -5.95 -13.89
N THR A 651 -10.53 -5.80 -12.74
CA THR A 651 -10.40 -6.89 -11.76
C THR A 651 -11.72 -7.18 -11.07
N SER A 652 -12.47 -6.14 -10.69
CA SER A 652 -13.80 -6.32 -10.11
C SER A 652 -14.77 -6.93 -11.11
N GLU A 653 -14.80 -6.41 -12.35
CA GLU A 653 -15.68 -6.90 -13.42
C GLU A 653 -15.42 -8.38 -13.77
N ARG A 654 -14.16 -8.82 -13.74
CA ARG A 654 -13.80 -10.24 -13.95
C ARG A 654 -14.24 -11.15 -12.82
N ILE A 655 -14.30 -10.66 -11.59
CA ILE A 655 -14.67 -11.46 -10.40
C ILE A 655 -16.19 -11.52 -10.24
N ALA A 656 -16.87 -10.38 -10.36
CA ALA A 656 -18.30 -10.26 -10.16
C ALA A 656 -18.89 -9.28 -11.18
N ALA A 657 -19.36 -9.81 -12.30
CA ALA A 657 -20.01 -9.01 -13.33
C ALA A 657 -21.33 -8.43 -12.79
N ASN A 658 -21.56 -7.13 -13.02
CA ASN A 658 -22.78 -6.40 -12.65
C ASN A 658 -23.09 -6.30 -11.14
N ASP A 659 -22.08 -6.36 -10.26
CA ASP A 659 -22.24 -6.14 -8.83
C ASP A 659 -22.24 -4.63 -8.48
N ARG A 660 -23.44 -4.09 -8.19
CA ARG A 660 -23.63 -2.67 -7.83
C ARG A 660 -22.88 -2.27 -6.55
N GLU A 661 -22.74 -3.17 -5.59
CA GLU A 661 -22.06 -2.90 -4.32
C GLU A 661 -20.55 -2.68 -4.54
N SER A 662 -19.99 -3.48 -5.45
CA SER A 662 -18.61 -3.34 -5.92
C SER A 662 -18.39 -2.00 -6.64
N ASP A 663 -19.33 -1.57 -7.48
CA ASP A 663 -19.25 -0.28 -8.17
C ASP A 663 -19.19 0.91 -7.21
N GLU A 664 -20.07 0.95 -6.19
CA GLU A 664 -20.06 2.00 -5.18
C GLU A 664 -18.74 2.02 -4.39
N THR A 665 -18.23 0.84 -4.04
CA THR A 665 -16.95 0.69 -3.34
C THR A 665 -15.80 1.20 -4.20
N ILE A 666 -15.75 0.84 -5.49
CA ILE A 666 -14.73 1.34 -6.42
C ILE A 666 -14.82 2.85 -6.55
N GLN A 667 -16.01 3.43 -6.69
CA GLN A 667 -16.18 4.88 -6.80
C GLN A 667 -15.66 5.61 -5.56
N ARG A 668 -15.95 5.08 -4.36
CA ARG A 668 -15.38 5.59 -3.11
C ARG A 668 -13.85 5.54 -3.14
N ILE A 669 -13.27 4.37 -3.44
CA ILE A 669 -11.80 4.19 -3.51
C ILE A 669 -11.16 5.18 -4.49
N LEU A 670 -11.72 5.32 -5.69
CA LEU A 670 -11.25 6.25 -6.71
C LEU A 670 -11.31 7.69 -6.21
N SER A 671 -12.42 8.08 -5.58
CA SER A 671 -12.61 9.44 -5.06
C SER A 671 -11.60 9.80 -3.97
N GLU A 672 -11.31 8.87 -3.06
CA GLU A 672 -10.35 9.05 -1.97
C GLU A 672 -8.89 9.12 -2.46
N ASN A 673 -8.59 8.50 -3.61
CA ASN A 673 -7.28 8.60 -4.26
C ASN A 673 -7.20 9.74 -5.30
N GLY A 674 -8.22 10.60 -5.32
CA GLY A 674 -8.22 11.83 -6.09
C GLY A 674 -8.65 11.69 -7.56
N TYR A 675 -9.42 10.66 -7.89
CA TYR A 675 -9.99 10.45 -9.23
C TYR A 675 -11.47 10.86 -9.30
N LYS A 676 -11.97 11.08 -10.51
CA LYS A 676 -13.39 11.34 -10.83
C LYS A 676 -13.87 10.39 -11.92
N ASN A 677 -15.19 10.28 -12.07
CA ASN A 677 -15.77 9.77 -13.30
C ASN A 677 -15.46 10.75 -14.43
N GLY A 678 -14.91 10.23 -15.53
CA GLY A 678 -14.47 11.01 -16.66
C GLY A 678 -13.81 10.12 -17.71
N SER A 679 -13.45 10.72 -18.84
CA SER A 679 -12.76 10.00 -19.90
C SER A 679 -11.42 9.47 -19.40
N MET A 680 -11.22 8.17 -19.54
CA MET A 680 -9.95 7.50 -19.26
C MET A 680 -9.03 7.51 -20.49
N ASN A 681 -9.24 8.40 -21.47
CA ASN A 681 -8.38 8.48 -22.64
C ASN A 681 -7.02 9.10 -22.27
N THR A 682 -5.95 8.42 -22.67
CA THR A 682 -4.57 8.86 -22.42
C THR A 682 -3.69 8.47 -23.59
N TRP A 683 -2.69 9.30 -23.87
CA TRP A 683 -1.60 8.94 -24.76
C TRP A 683 -0.77 7.79 -24.18
N ARG A 684 -0.01 7.09 -25.02
CA ARG A 684 0.94 6.04 -24.62
C ARG A 684 2.35 6.38 -25.12
N PRO A 685 3.41 6.04 -24.36
CA PRO A 685 4.77 6.14 -24.85
C PRO A 685 4.99 5.33 -26.12
N HIS A 686 5.90 5.81 -26.97
CA HIS A 686 6.32 5.13 -28.18
C HIS A 686 6.93 3.78 -27.82
N SER A 687 6.47 2.75 -28.51
CA SER A 687 7.00 1.41 -28.40
C SER A 687 7.08 0.81 -29.79
N ALA A 688 8.29 0.68 -30.31
CA ALA A 688 8.53 -0.07 -31.53
C ALA A 688 8.26 -1.57 -31.28
N PRO A 689 7.78 -2.33 -32.30
CA PRO A 689 7.81 -3.79 -32.28
C PRO A 689 9.22 -4.28 -31.99
N ASP A 690 9.37 -5.25 -31.09
CA ASP A 690 10.66 -5.74 -30.58
C ASP A 690 11.60 -4.64 -30.04
N GLY A 691 11.06 -3.52 -29.58
CA GLY A 691 11.83 -2.39 -29.11
C GLY A 691 12.67 -2.68 -27.86
N ILE A 692 13.89 -2.15 -27.83
CA ILE A 692 14.79 -2.18 -26.66
C ILE A 692 14.37 -1.08 -25.68
N ALA A 693 14.37 -1.39 -24.38
CA ALA A 693 13.94 -0.46 -23.35
C ALA A 693 14.87 0.76 -23.25
N LEU A 694 14.35 1.96 -23.53
CA LEU A 694 14.96 3.24 -23.18
C LEU A 694 14.26 3.78 -21.94
N VAL A 695 14.92 3.70 -20.79
CA VAL A 695 14.36 4.13 -19.50
C VAL A 695 14.87 5.54 -19.16
N LEU A 696 13.98 6.51 -19.08
CA LEU A 696 14.30 7.92 -18.81
C LEU A 696 13.54 8.44 -17.57
N PRO A 697 14.10 9.40 -16.82
CA PRO A 697 13.41 9.97 -15.66
C PRO A 697 12.13 10.73 -16.06
N TYR A 698 11.07 10.56 -15.29
CA TYR A 698 9.84 11.33 -15.44
C TYR A 698 9.95 12.66 -14.68
N LEU A 699 9.71 13.77 -15.37
CA LEU A 699 9.59 15.09 -14.74
C LEU A 699 8.14 15.56 -14.69
N ASN A 700 7.48 15.59 -15.84
CA ASN A 700 6.08 15.94 -15.99
C ASN A 700 5.55 15.53 -17.37
N GLU A 701 4.22 15.60 -17.56
CA GLU A 701 3.54 15.22 -18.80
C GLU A 701 4.03 15.98 -20.04
N HIS A 702 4.35 17.26 -19.91
CA HIS A 702 4.75 18.07 -21.05
C HIS A 702 6.10 17.62 -21.60
N ILE A 703 7.09 17.44 -20.71
CA ILE A 703 8.41 16.93 -21.06
C ILE A 703 8.31 15.51 -21.62
N SER A 704 7.54 14.63 -20.99
CA SER A 704 7.37 13.25 -21.48
C SER A 704 6.78 13.18 -22.88
N LYS A 705 5.83 14.07 -23.23
CA LYS A 705 5.28 14.15 -24.60
C LYS A 705 6.31 14.66 -25.61
N GLN A 706 7.15 15.62 -25.25
CA GLN A 706 8.22 16.09 -26.14
C GLN A 706 9.29 15.02 -26.37
N VAL A 707 9.72 14.33 -25.30
CA VAL A 707 10.63 13.19 -25.38
C VAL A 707 10.04 12.11 -26.28
N ASN A 708 8.75 11.81 -26.15
CA ASN A 708 8.05 10.84 -26.99
C ASN A 708 8.11 11.19 -28.48
N ILE A 709 8.02 12.48 -28.83
CA ILE A 709 8.11 12.95 -30.22
C ILE A 709 9.54 12.75 -30.76
N ILE A 710 10.58 13.10 -30.00
CA ILE A 710 11.98 12.87 -30.40
C ILE A 710 12.23 11.38 -30.62
N VAL A 711 11.85 10.56 -29.65
CA VAL A 711 12.06 9.11 -29.72
C VAL A 711 11.33 8.50 -30.92
N LYS A 712 10.10 8.96 -31.21
CA LYS A 712 9.38 8.50 -32.41
C LYS A 712 10.07 8.91 -33.72
N ARG A 713 10.75 10.05 -33.75
CA ARG A 713 11.44 10.58 -34.94
C ARG A 713 12.83 9.99 -35.16
N CYS A 714 13.49 9.47 -34.12
CA CYS A 714 14.88 9.01 -34.22
C CYS A 714 15.06 7.72 -35.06
N GLY A 715 13.98 7.00 -35.39
CA GLY A 715 14.02 5.80 -36.22
C GLY A 715 14.67 4.57 -35.57
N LEU A 716 15.10 4.65 -34.31
CA LEU A 716 15.68 3.55 -33.56
C LEU A 716 14.60 2.63 -32.97
N PRO A 717 14.86 1.33 -32.76
CA PRO A 717 13.88 0.37 -32.21
C PRO A 717 13.72 0.57 -30.70
N VAL A 718 13.05 1.66 -30.31
CA VAL A 718 12.92 2.08 -28.92
C VAL A 718 11.58 1.62 -28.32
N ARG A 719 11.64 1.05 -27.12
CA ARG A 719 10.53 0.94 -26.18
C ARG A 719 10.71 1.94 -25.06
N LEU A 720 10.02 3.08 -25.14
CA LEU A 720 10.18 4.19 -24.22
C LEU A 720 9.48 3.92 -22.89
N ILE A 721 10.24 4.05 -21.79
CA ILE A 721 9.74 3.85 -20.43
C ILE A 721 10.12 5.07 -19.60
N PHE A 722 9.15 5.67 -18.93
CA PHE A 722 9.39 6.75 -17.99
C PHE A 722 9.47 6.20 -16.57
N ARG A 723 10.55 6.50 -15.86
CA ARG A 723 10.77 6.14 -14.46
C ARG A 723 10.33 7.30 -13.57
N PRO A 724 9.28 7.14 -12.74
CA PRO A 724 8.89 8.12 -11.73
C PRO A 724 10.06 8.41 -10.76
N PRO A 725 10.11 9.61 -10.14
CA PRO A 725 11.02 9.86 -9.03
C PRO A 725 10.85 8.83 -7.90
N PRO A 726 11.85 8.65 -7.02
CA PRO A 726 11.76 7.75 -5.88
C PRO A 726 10.45 7.94 -5.09
N LEU A 727 9.88 6.82 -4.64
CA LEU A 727 8.68 6.81 -3.80
C LEU A 727 8.95 7.49 -2.45
N SER A 728 7.89 8.00 -1.82
CA SER A 728 7.92 8.73 -0.54
C SER A 728 8.66 7.98 0.58
N GLU A 729 8.66 6.65 0.56
CA GLU A 729 9.40 5.81 1.53
C GLU A 729 10.93 5.93 1.41
N LYS A 730 11.44 6.24 0.20
CA LYS A 730 12.87 6.35 -0.09
C LYS A 730 13.38 7.81 -0.15
N SER A 731 12.47 8.79 -0.17
CA SER A 731 12.75 10.23 -0.35
C SER A 731 12.80 10.98 0.97
#